data_AF-A0A7J7HZD1-F1
#
_entry.id   AF-A0A7J7HZD1-F1
#
_cell.length_a   1.000
_cell.length_b   1.000
_cell.length_c   1.000
_cell.angle_alpha   90.00
_cell.angle_beta   90.00
_cell.angle_gamma   90.00
#
_symmetry.space_group_name_H-M   'P 1'
#
loop_
_entity.id
_entity.type
_entity.pdbx_description
1 polymer ?
#
loop_
_entity_poly.entity_id
_entity_poly.type
_entity_poly.pdbx_seq_one_letter_code
_entity_poly.pdbx_strand_id
1 'polypeptide(L)'
;MLKKYGKLLVLFLICLQVIVSVRALGHDDDDHHEGDWSAGSVVRKGERKSVVSTEYGEISAVEISDGVRGGGRYHLQFITLEPDALFLPVLLHADMVFYVHSGGGRLSWVDEDEMRRVNLQRGDVYRMQHGTVFFVQSNLELERQKLRIYAIFTNPIDEPNMRVYSSIRDLILGFDNKVLQEAFMVSEDVIEELTRGAMPLAIVHAPPRKERTLWELEAQFMKAILGSRGYSMFDTNNKKYKAQVFNILKADPDFENCNGRSLMVTKKQLPALRGSKIGIFMVNLTRGSMMGPHWNPMASEISIVMQGQGMVRVVCSSTMNESGCRNMSFRVGEGDVFVVPRFHPMAQMAFNNESFIFMGFSTTTKKNHPQFLAGKASVLRTLDQQVVAASFGVANMTISHLLDSQGESIILDCISCAEEEERMMEEEIEKEKEEARERQEEEARKREEEKKREDEEEEARRREEEEAKREEEEKRRKEEEEARKRAEEEARREEEEARKREEEQRRQEQEEEEEARKREEEEEEKRRREEKETRKRKEEEQRREKEETRKREEVEARRKEEEAARREEDEARKREGEEARRQAEEDARRREQEEARRKVEQEEERRRREAAEREEEEAKRQEQEREEMEKRREKDTRERERQVEEAKRQEQEEAEATELDMSSRAKCPALIPTSAQPPTPSAMPIACSSSQMK
;
A
#
# COMPACT_ATOMS: atom_id res chain seq x y z
N MET A 1 21.16 -40.49 -38.41
CA MET A 1 19.85 -39.79 -38.35
C MET A 1 19.56 -39.25 -36.95
N LEU A 2 19.66 -40.04 -35.86
CA LEU A 2 19.36 -39.55 -34.49
C LEU A 2 20.17 -38.34 -33.99
N LYS A 3 21.44 -38.17 -34.38
CA LYS A 3 22.27 -37.02 -33.95
C LYS A 3 21.81 -35.65 -34.53
N LYS A 4 21.09 -35.63 -35.66
CA LYS A 4 20.55 -34.38 -36.23
C LYS A 4 19.25 -33.96 -35.54
N TYR A 5 18.41 -34.92 -35.13
CA TYR A 5 17.19 -34.65 -34.37
C TYR A 5 17.48 -34.22 -32.93
N GLY A 6 18.56 -34.69 -32.30
CA GLY A 6 18.98 -34.21 -30.98
C GLY A 6 19.34 -32.72 -30.96
N LYS A 7 20.07 -32.23 -31.98
CA LYS A 7 20.40 -30.79 -32.10
C LYS A 7 19.17 -29.93 -32.40
N LEU A 8 18.23 -30.46 -33.19
CA LEU A 8 16.98 -29.75 -33.49
C LEU A 8 16.03 -29.71 -32.28
N LEU A 9 16.01 -30.77 -31.46
CA LEU A 9 15.24 -30.82 -30.21
C LEU A 9 15.82 -29.86 -29.16
N VAL A 10 17.15 -29.77 -29.07
CA VAL A 10 17.82 -28.80 -28.17
C VAL A 10 17.60 -27.37 -28.65
N LEU A 11 17.67 -27.07 -29.95
CA LEU A 11 17.30 -25.75 -30.47
C LEU A 11 15.82 -25.43 -30.25
N PHE A 12 14.93 -26.41 -30.39
CA PHE A 12 13.49 -26.24 -30.15
C PHE A 12 13.19 -26.00 -28.65
N LEU A 13 13.91 -26.67 -27.76
CA LEU A 13 13.83 -26.45 -26.31
C LEU A 13 14.43 -25.09 -25.89
N ILE A 14 15.52 -24.65 -26.51
CA ILE A 14 16.09 -23.32 -26.30
C ILE A 14 15.15 -22.23 -26.84
N CYS A 15 14.54 -22.42 -28.02
CA CYS A 15 13.53 -21.50 -28.53
C CYS A 15 12.25 -21.49 -27.67
N LEU A 16 11.83 -22.63 -27.11
CA LEU A 16 10.74 -22.69 -26.13
C LEU A 16 11.13 -21.99 -24.82
N GLN A 17 12.37 -22.10 -24.34
CA GLN A 17 12.84 -21.35 -23.19
C GLN A 17 12.94 -19.85 -23.48
N VAL A 18 13.36 -19.43 -24.67
CA VAL A 18 13.35 -18.01 -25.07
C VAL A 18 11.92 -17.48 -25.26
N ILE A 19 10.98 -18.28 -25.78
CA ILE A 19 9.56 -17.89 -25.88
C ILE A 19 8.87 -17.90 -24.51
N VAL A 20 9.26 -18.79 -23.59
CA VAL A 20 8.81 -18.78 -22.20
C VAL A 20 9.45 -17.64 -21.43
N SER A 21 10.69 -17.26 -21.69
CA SER A 21 11.32 -16.06 -21.11
C SER A 21 10.78 -14.76 -21.72
N VAL A 22 10.42 -14.73 -23.00
CA VAL A 22 9.76 -13.57 -23.64
C VAL A 22 8.26 -13.50 -23.28
N ARG A 23 7.62 -14.59 -22.86
CA ARG A 23 6.27 -14.58 -22.25
C ARG A 23 6.28 -14.44 -20.72
N ALA A 24 7.39 -14.73 -20.05
CA ALA A 24 7.58 -14.48 -18.62
C ALA A 24 8.11 -13.07 -18.33
N LEU A 25 8.61 -12.34 -19.33
CA LEU A 25 8.84 -10.89 -19.28
C LEU A 25 7.56 -10.08 -19.59
N GLY A 26 6.38 -10.68 -19.36
CA GLY A 26 5.07 -10.07 -19.55
C GLY A 26 4.12 -10.30 -18.36
N HIS A 27 4.67 -10.53 -17.17
CA HIS A 27 3.89 -10.61 -15.94
C HIS A 27 4.73 -10.13 -14.75
N ASP A 28 4.47 -8.88 -14.37
CA ASP A 28 4.60 -8.30 -13.03
C ASP A 28 5.80 -8.76 -12.19
N ASP A 29 7.00 -8.36 -12.61
CA ASP A 29 8.07 -8.05 -11.66
C ASP A 29 8.03 -6.54 -11.42
N ASP A 30 7.47 -6.21 -10.24
CA ASP A 30 7.38 -4.89 -9.63
C ASP A 30 8.82 -4.45 -9.26
N ASP A 31 9.59 -4.07 -10.28
CA ASP A 31 10.86 -3.38 -10.10
C ASP A 31 10.53 -2.03 -9.46
N HIS A 32 10.90 -1.91 -8.18
CA HIS A 32 10.94 -0.65 -7.43
C HIS A 32 11.85 0.35 -8.15
N HIS A 33 11.29 1.03 -9.14
CA HIS A 33 11.75 2.35 -9.54
C HIS A 33 11.53 3.30 -8.36
N GLU A 34 12.59 3.48 -7.57
CA GLU A 34 12.78 4.71 -6.78
C GLU A 34 12.70 5.91 -7.74
N GLY A 35 11.51 6.48 -7.90
CA GLY A 35 11.36 7.71 -8.68
C GLY A 35 10.01 7.95 -9.36
N ASP A 36 8.88 7.52 -8.83
CA ASP A 36 7.58 8.05 -9.28
C ASP A 36 6.73 8.52 -8.09
N TRP A 37 6.98 9.75 -7.65
CA TRP A 37 6.17 10.41 -6.60
C TRP A 37 4.81 10.89 -7.15
N SER A 38 4.54 10.74 -8.45
CA SER A 38 3.19 10.97 -9.01
C SER A 38 2.23 9.83 -8.67
N ALA A 39 2.74 8.61 -8.52
CA ALA A 39 1.97 7.39 -8.24
C ALA A 39 1.25 7.39 -6.87
N GLY A 40 1.66 8.25 -5.93
CA GLY A 40 1.07 8.31 -4.59
C GLY A 40 -0.08 9.30 -4.42
N SER A 41 -0.10 10.39 -5.21
CA SER A 41 -0.99 11.54 -5.02
C SER A 41 -2.20 11.55 -5.95
N VAL A 42 -2.19 10.71 -7.00
CA VAL A 42 -3.29 10.56 -7.96
C VAL A 42 -3.50 9.09 -8.24
N VAL A 43 -4.76 8.66 -8.28
CA VAL A 43 -5.16 7.32 -8.75
C VAL A 43 -6.20 7.50 -9.85
N ARG A 44 -5.91 6.96 -11.03
CA ARG A 44 -6.80 7.07 -12.19
C ARG A 44 -8.04 6.22 -12.00
N LYS A 45 -9.15 6.62 -12.63
CA LYS A 45 -10.39 5.82 -12.62
C LYS A 45 -10.20 4.38 -13.09
N GLY A 46 -9.30 4.14 -14.05
CA GLY A 46 -8.99 2.80 -14.58
C GLY A 46 -8.12 1.93 -13.67
N GLU A 47 -7.41 2.52 -12.71
CA GLU A 47 -6.48 1.83 -11.79
C GLU A 47 -7.17 1.34 -10.52
N ARG A 48 -8.47 1.62 -10.36
CA ARG A 48 -9.24 1.22 -9.18
C ARG A 48 -9.37 -0.30 -9.11
N LYS A 49 -9.10 -0.88 -7.94
CA LYS A 49 -9.20 -2.32 -7.72
C LYS A 49 -10.66 -2.75 -7.60
N SER A 50 -11.12 -3.67 -8.45
CA SER A 50 -12.47 -4.25 -8.30
C SER A 50 -12.54 -5.15 -7.08
N VAL A 51 -13.49 -4.89 -6.17
CA VAL A 51 -13.73 -5.64 -4.93
C VAL A 51 -14.92 -6.58 -5.08
N VAL A 52 -15.97 -6.10 -5.73
CA VAL A 52 -17.18 -6.87 -6.04
C VAL A 52 -17.56 -6.55 -7.48
N SER A 53 -17.84 -7.57 -8.28
CA SER A 53 -18.36 -7.42 -9.63
C SER A 53 -19.47 -8.45 -9.86
N THR A 54 -20.67 -7.97 -10.16
CA THR A 54 -21.88 -8.76 -10.36
C THR A 54 -22.70 -8.17 -11.51
N GLU A 55 -23.66 -8.92 -12.04
CA GLU A 55 -24.59 -8.40 -13.05
C GLU A 55 -25.50 -7.26 -12.54
N TYR A 56 -25.61 -7.09 -11.21
CA TYR A 56 -26.47 -6.11 -10.54
C TYR A 56 -25.70 -4.90 -9.99
N GLY A 57 -24.38 -4.87 -10.13
CA GLY A 57 -23.55 -3.78 -9.63
C GLY A 57 -22.10 -4.15 -9.40
N GLU A 58 -21.31 -3.14 -9.07
CA GLU A 58 -19.88 -3.19 -8.88
C GLU A 58 -19.46 -2.37 -7.66
N ILE A 59 -18.43 -2.83 -6.95
CA ILE A 59 -17.71 -2.05 -5.95
C ILE A 59 -16.23 -2.04 -6.35
N SER A 60 -15.68 -0.85 -6.60
CA SER A 60 -14.24 -0.65 -6.78
C SER A 60 -13.65 0.13 -5.62
N ALA A 61 -12.36 -0.05 -5.35
CA ALA A 61 -11.64 0.56 -4.23
C ALA A 61 -10.36 1.27 -4.69
N VAL A 62 -9.99 2.28 -3.91
CA VAL A 62 -8.75 3.04 -4.06
C VAL A 62 -8.09 3.13 -2.69
N GLU A 63 -6.82 2.74 -2.63
CA GLU A 63 -5.91 3.12 -1.56
C GLU A 63 -5.03 4.24 -2.08
N ILE A 64 -5.07 5.40 -1.43
CA ILE A 64 -4.30 6.57 -1.83
C ILE A 64 -3.56 7.14 -0.63
N SER A 65 -2.30 7.52 -0.81
CA SER A 65 -1.50 8.17 0.21
C SER A 65 -1.50 9.68 0.00
N ASP A 66 -1.17 10.45 1.03
CA ASP A 66 -0.87 11.88 0.84
C ASP A 66 0.56 12.12 0.32
N GLY A 67 1.31 11.08 -0.09
CA GLY A 67 2.65 11.23 -0.65
C GLY A 67 3.68 11.76 0.35
N VAL A 68 3.36 11.93 1.64
CA VAL A 68 4.32 12.29 2.68
C VAL A 68 4.82 11.01 3.36
N ARG A 69 6.13 10.89 3.59
CA ARG A 69 6.69 9.72 4.29
C ARG A 69 6.10 9.63 5.70
N GLY A 70 5.39 8.55 6.00
CA GLY A 70 4.64 8.38 7.26
C GLY A 70 3.31 9.15 7.33
N GLY A 71 2.84 9.69 6.20
CA GLY A 71 1.59 10.41 6.08
C GLY A 71 0.35 9.50 6.00
N GLY A 72 -0.82 10.12 5.83
CA GLY A 72 -2.10 9.44 5.87
C GLY A 72 -2.33 8.55 4.64
N ARG A 73 -2.78 7.31 4.87
CA ARG A 73 -3.36 6.43 3.85
C ARG A 73 -4.88 6.47 3.95
N TYR A 74 -5.54 6.63 2.82
CA TYR A 74 -6.98 6.76 2.74
C TYR A 74 -7.54 5.65 1.87
N HIS A 75 -8.58 4.98 2.39
CA HIS A 75 -9.29 3.93 1.68
C HIS A 75 -10.66 4.43 1.24
N LEU A 76 -10.89 4.42 -0.07
CA LEU A 76 -12.13 4.84 -0.70
C LEU A 76 -12.78 3.66 -1.40
N GLN A 77 -14.12 3.61 -1.40
CA GLN A 77 -14.89 2.70 -2.24
C GLN A 77 -15.93 3.44 -3.07
N PHE A 78 -16.13 2.93 -4.28
CA PHE A 78 -17.08 3.41 -5.27
C PHE A 78 -18.11 2.30 -5.49
N ILE A 79 -19.28 2.45 -4.86
CA ILE A 79 -20.37 1.48 -4.92
C ILE A 79 -21.32 1.91 -6.04
N THR A 80 -21.50 1.04 -7.04
CA THR A 80 -22.43 1.24 -8.15
C THR A 80 -23.47 0.12 -8.14
N LEU A 81 -24.74 0.48 -8.00
CA LEU A 81 -25.86 -0.45 -8.07
C LEU A 81 -26.67 -0.19 -9.35
N GLU A 82 -26.95 -1.26 -10.10
CA GLU A 82 -27.91 -1.21 -11.21
C GLU A 82 -29.32 -0.89 -10.68
N PRO A 83 -30.23 -0.40 -11.52
CA PRO A 83 -31.63 -0.21 -11.13
C PRO A 83 -32.25 -1.52 -10.62
N ASP A 84 -32.99 -1.44 -9.51
CA ASP A 84 -33.63 -2.60 -8.84
C ASP A 84 -32.64 -3.66 -8.30
N ALA A 85 -31.50 -3.21 -7.80
CA ALA A 85 -30.49 -4.02 -7.14
C ALA A 85 -30.51 -3.84 -5.62
N LEU A 86 -30.04 -4.86 -4.90
CA LEU A 86 -29.90 -4.90 -3.46
C LEU A 86 -28.45 -5.23 -3.10
N PHE A 87 -27.78 -4.28 -2.44
CA PHE A 87 -26.55 -4.55 -1.72
C PHE A 87 -26.92 -5.19 -0.38
N LEU A 88 -26.51 -6.45 -0.18
CA LEU A 88 -26.92 -7.26 0.95
C LEU A 88 -26.45 -6.70 2.30
N PRO A 89 -27.10 -7.10 3.42
CA PRO A 89 -26.72 -6.66 4.75
C PRO A 89 -25.26 -6.98 5.11
N VAL A 90 -24.53 -5.95 5.52
CA VAL A 90 -23.15 -6.04 5.98
C VAL A 90 -22.96 -5.31 7.31
N LEU A 91 -22.06 -5.83 8.15
CA LEU A 91 -21.58 -5.17 9.37
C LEU A 91 -20.38 -4.29 9.04
N LEU A 92 -20.47 -3.01 9.37
CA LEU A 92 -19.44 -2.03 9.11
C LEU A 92 -18.32 -2.08 10.17
N HIS A 93 -17.04 -2.14 9.75
CA HIS A 93 -15.88 -2.23 10.67
C HIS A 93 -15.16 -0.90 10.94
N ALA A 94 -15.43 0.12 10.14
CA ALA A 94 -14.84 1.46 10.23
C ALA A 94 -15.89 2.53 9.94
N ASP A 95 -15.77 3.76 10.48
CA ASP A 95 -16.75 4.78 10.11
C ASP A 95 -16.71 5.04 8.61
N MET A 96 -17.89 5.03 8.00
CA MET A 96 -18.08 5.29 6.58
C MET A 96 -18.67 6.69 6.43
N VAL A 97 -17.96 7.58 5.75
CA VAL A 97 -18.51 8.86 5.30
C VAL A 97 -18.74 8.76 3.80
N PHE A 98 -19.97 8.98 3.35
CA PHE A 98 -20.33 8.80 1.94
C PHE A 98 -21.05 10.00 1.33
N TYR A 99 -20.96 10.07 0.01
CA TYR A 99 -21.64 11.02 -0.87
C TYR A 99 -22.35 10.26 -2.00
N VAL A 100 -23.61 10.64 -2.28
CA VAL A 100 -24.40 10.06 -3.37
C VAL A 100 -24.18 10.85 -4.66
N HIS A 101 -23.49 10.24 -5.61
CA HIS A 101 -23.10 10.87 -6.87
C HIS A 101 -24.22 10.91 -7.92
N SER A 102 -24.94 9.80 -8.11
CA SER A 102 -26.02 9.70 -9.10
C SER A 102 -27.08 8.70 -8.66
N GLY A 103 -28.28 8.79 -9.25
CA GLY A 103 -29.41 7.91 -8.96
C GLY A 103 -30.03 8.13 -7.58
N GLY A 104 -30.92 7.21 -7.22
CA GLY A 104 -31.65 7.21 -5.96
C GLY A 104 -31.85 5.79 -5.42
N GLY A 105 -32.12 5.69 -4.12
CA GLY A 105 -32.33 4.42 -3.47
C GLY A 105 -32.80 4.55 -2.04
N ARG A 106 -32.77 3.45 -1.31
CA ARG A 106 -33.11 3.37 0.10
C ARG A 106 -31.93 2.80 0.86
N LEU A 107 -31.43 3.56 1.82
CA LEU A 107 -30.48 3.10 2.82
C LEU A 107 -31.25 2.67 4.06
N SER A 108 -30.99 1.45 4.50
CA SER A 108 -31.57 0.90 5.72
C SER A 108 -30.44 0.45 6.64
N TRP A 109 -30.54 0.80 7.92
CA TRP A 109 -29.57 0.38 8.92
C TRP A 109 -30.21 0.22 10.29
N VAL A 110 -29.47 -0.44 11.16
CA VAL A 110 -29.87 -0.72 12.53
C VAL A 110 -29.25 0.32 13.45
N ASP A 111 -30.06 0.97 14.26
CA ASP A 111 -29.60 1.90 15.29
C ASP A 111 -30.27 1.55 16.62
N GLU A 112 -29.46 1.22 17.63
CA GLU A 112 -29.92 0.64 18.90
C GLU A 112 -30.80 -0.60 18.65
N ASP A 113 -32.12 -0.47 18.84
CA ASP A 113 -33.12 -1.52 18.66
C ASP A 113 -34.13 -1.21 17.52
N GLU A 114 -33.95 -0.10 16.79
CA GLU A 114 -34.87 0.34 15.74
C GLU A 114 -34.21 0.35 14.35
N MET A 115 -34.91 -0.17 13.34
CA MET A 115 -34.50 -0.04 11.95
C MET A 115 -34.77 1.38 11.45
N ARG A 116 -33.70 2.09 11.07
CA ARG A 116 -33.78 3.39 10.42
C ARG A 116 -33.71 3.24 8.91
N ARG A 117 -34.46 4.10 8.22
CA ARG A 117 -34.57 4.11 6.76
C ARG A 117 -34.51 5.53 6.25
N VAL A 118 -33.72 5.75 5.21
CA VAL A 118 -33.65 7.03 4.51
C VAL A 118 -33.66 6.78 3.00
N ASN A 119 -34.41 7.60 2.27
CA ASN A 119 -34.35 7.63 0.82
C ASN A 119 -33.17 8.50 0.39
N LEU A 120 -32.22 7.89 -0.31
CA LEU A 120 -31.05 8.55 -0.87
C LEU A 120 -31.39 9.25 -2.17
N GLN A 121 -30.85 10.45 -2.35
CA GLN A 121 -30.89 11.26 -3.56
C GLN A 121 -29.49 11.76 -3.92
N ARG A 122 -29.27 12.12 -5.18
CA ARG A 122 -28.06 12.80 -5.63
C ARG A 122 -27.75 14.01 -4.73
N GLY A 123 -26.50 14.08 -4.27
CA GLY A 123 -26.01 15.14 -3.38
C GLY A 123 -26.12 14.81 -1.89
N ASP A 124 -26.76 13.71 -1.51
CA ASP A 124 -26.87 13.34 -0.10
C ASP A 124 -25.51 12.89 0.47
N VAL A 125 -25.25 13.34 1.69
CA VAL A 125 -24.05 13.10 2.48
C VAL A 125 -24.45 12.58 3.85
N TYR A 126 -23.75 11.55 4.33
CA TYR A 126 -23.96 11.01 5.66
C TYR A 126 -22.71 10.31 6.21
N ARG A 127 -22.68 10.17 7.54
CA ARG A 127 -21.71 9.32 8.25
C ARG A 127 -22.44 8.17 8.92
N MET A 128 -22.01 6.96 8.63
CA MET A 128 -22.39 5.75 9.34
C MET A 128 -21.26 5.33 10.27
N GLN A 129 -21.60 4.99 11.51
CA GLN A 129 -20.61 4.60 12.51
C GLN A 129 -20.24 3.13 12.36
N HIS A 130 -18.99 2.78 12.66
CA HIS A 130 -18.58 1.38 12.78
C HIS A 130 -19.50 0.60 13.75
N GLY A 131 -19.62 -0.72 13.56
CA GLY A 131 -20.56 -1.58 14.27
C GLY A 131 -22.00 -1.54 13.73
N THR A 132 -22.30 -0.66 12.77
CA THR A 132 -23.64 -0.56 12.18
C THR A 132 -23.85 -1.67 11.15
N VAL A 133 -25.00 -2.36 11.22
CA VAL A 133 -25.47 -3.24 10.15
C VAL A 133 -26.33 -2.44 9.18
N PHE A 134 -25.99 -2.47 7.88
CA PHE A 134 -26.72 -1.75 6.85
C PHE A 134 -26.85 -2.51 5.54
N PHE A 135 -27.81 -2.11 4.73
CA PHE A 135 -28.00 -2.56 3.35
C PHE A 135 -28.56 -1.42 2.50
N VAL A 136 -28.40 -1.53 1.18
CA VAL A 136 -28.82 -0.49 0.23
C VAL A 136 -29.62 -1.11 -0.90
N GLN A 137 -30.79 -0.54 -1.18
CA GLN A 137 -31.61 -0.92 -2.32
C GLN A 137 -31.67 0.25 -3.32
N SER A 138 -31.32 0.02 -4.58
CA SER A 138 -31.51 1.04 -5.63
C SER A 138 -32.98 1.12 -6.06
N ASN A 139 -33.42 2.30 -6.49
CA ASN A 139 -34.76 2.47 -7.02
C ASN A 139 -34.82 2.08 -8.51
N LEU A 140 -35.95 1.50 -8.93
CA LEU A 140 -36.30 1.36 -10.34
C LEU A 140 -37.01 2.64 -10.83
N GLU A 141 -36.24 3.65 -11.22
CA GLU A 141 -36.76 4.91 -11.77
C GLU A 141 -36.91 4.85 -13.29
N LEU A 142 -37.77 5.70 -13.87
CA LEU A 142 -38.02 5.76 -15.32
C LEU A 142 -36.75 5.99 -16.13
N GLU A 143 -35.85 6.83 -15.61
CA GLU A 143 -34.57 7.17 -16.23
C GLU A 143 -33.52 6.06 -16.10
N ARG A 144 -33.80 5.00 -15.31
CA ARG A 144 -32.90 3.87 -15.05
C ARG A 144 -31.48 4.30 -14.66
N GLN A 145 -31.37 5.41 -13.91
CA GLN A 145 -30.07 5.88 -13.43
C GLN A 145 -29.50 4.89 -12.41
N LYS A 146 -28.21 4.54 -12.57
CA LYS A 146 -27.48 3.74 -11.59
C LYS A 146 -27.26 4.54 -10.30
N LEU A 147 -27.47 3.90 -9.16
CA LEU A 147 -27.15 4.49 -7.87
C LEU A 147 -25.64 4.39 -7.65
N ARG A 148 -24.97 5.53 -7.56
CA ARG A 148 -23.52 5.61 -7.31
C ARG A 148 -23.24 6.30 -5.98
N ILE A 149 -22.51 5.62 -5.10
CA ILE A 149 -22.14 6.11 -3.77
C ILE A 149 -20.63 6.07 -3.66
N TYR A 150 -20.02 7.20 -3.31
CA TYR A 150 -18.59 7.32 -3.08
C TYR A 150 -18.36 7.44 -1.57
N ALA A 151 -17.55 6.56 -1.01
CA ALA A 151 -17.35 6.43 0.42
C ALA A 151 -15.87 6.45 0.78
N ILE A 152 -15.53 7.13 1.87
CA ILE A 152 -14.24 7.02 2.55
C ILE A 152 -14.43 6.35 3.90
N PHE A 153 -13.46 5.53 4.27
CA PHE A 153 -13.46 4.79 5.52
C PHE A 153 -12.37 5.34 6.44
N THR A 154 -12.73 5.65 7.68
CA THR A 154 -11.75 6.07 8.69
C THR A 154 -11.08 4.82 9.25
N ASN A 155 -9.94 4.40 8.72
CA ASN A 155 -9.19 3.29 9.28
C ASN A 155 -8.30 3.76 10.43
N PRO A 156 -8.41 3.16 11.63
CA PRO A 156 -7.30 3.12 12.57
C PRO A 156 -7.07 1.67 13.04
N ILE A 157 -6.62 0.77 12.17
CA ILE A 157 -6.19 -0.57 12.60
C ILE A 157 -4.98 -0.98 11.76
N ASP A 158 -3.91 -1.39 12.44
CA ASP A 158 -2.59 -1.80 11.93
C ASP A 158 -2.59 -3.05 11.01
N GLU A 159 -3.73 -3.41 10.42
CA GLU A 159 -3.88 -4.59 9.56
C GLU A 159 -4.30 -4.21 8.14
N PRO A 160 -3.38 -4.29 7.15
CA PRO A 160 -3.64 -3.93 5.75
C PRO A 160 -4.74 -4.76 5.07
N ASN A 161 -5.17 -5.87 5.67
CA ASN A 161 -6.06 -6.86 5.04
C ASN A 161 -7.48 -6.86 5.61
N MET A 162 -7.82 -5.99 6.57
CA MET A 162 -9.16 -6.02 7.16
C MET A 162 -10.18 -5.40 6.21
N ARG A 163 -11.15 -6.21 5.75
CA ARG A 163 -12.29 -5.75 4.95
C ARG A 163 -13.04 -4.66 5.71
N VAL A 164 -13.45 -3.59 5.03
CA VAL A 164 -14.22 -2.47 5.62
C VAL A 164 -15.58 -2.87 6.17
N TYR A 165 -16.12 -4.00 5.72
CA TYR A 165 -17.34 -4.60 6.23
C TYR A 165 -17.35 -6.12 6.01
N SER A 166 -18.11 -6.83 6.83
CA SER A 166 -18.33 -8.28 6.71
C SER A 166 -19.79 -8.60 6.39
N SER A 167 -20.01 -9.62 5.56
CA SER A 167 -21.35 -10.17 5.34
C SER A 167 -21.91 -10.73 6.66
N ILE A 168 -23.19 -10.46 6.94
CA ILE A 168 -23.87 -11.05 8.10
C ILE A 168 -23.90 -12.58 8.01
N ARG A 169 -23.98 -13.14 6.80
CA ARG A 169 -23.91 -14.59 6.58
C ARG A 169 -22.57 -15.15 7.08
N ASP A 170 -21.46 -14.52 6.73
CA ASP A 170 -20.12 -14.99 7.11
C ASP A 170 -19.91 -14.90 8.63
N LEU A 171 -20.47 -13.86 9.26
CA LEU A 171 -20.43 -13.69 10.72
C LEU A 171 -21.23 -14.78 11.45
N ILE A 172 -22.37 -15.21 10.90
CA ILE A 172 -23.19 -16.27 11.51
C ILE A 172 -22.58 -17.65 11.21
N LEU A 173 -22.22 -17.94 9.96
CA LEU A 173 -21.70 -19.24 9.56
C LEU A 173 -20.24 -19.48 9.96
N GLY A 174 -19.58 -18.50 10.57
CA GLY A 174 -18.29 -18.68 11.22
C GLY A 174 -18.35 -19.49 12.52
N PHE A 175 -19.53 -19.69 13.11
CA PHE A 175 -19.71 -20.51 14.31
C PHE A 175 -19.99 -21.98 13.97
N ASP A 176 -19.59 -22.88 14.88
CA ASP A 176 -19.87 -24.30 14.75
C ASP A 176 -21.38 -24.59 14.69
N ASN A 177 -21.77 -25.58 13.89
CA ASN A 177 -23.17 -25.98 13.72
C ASN A 177 -23.88 -26.22 15.06
N LYS A 178 -23.20 -26.84 16.03
CA LYS A 178 -23.77 -27.10 17.36
C LYS A 178 -24.06 -25.81 18.12
N VAL A 179 -23.16 -24.82 18.05
CA VAL A 179 -23.36 -23.50 18.66
C VAL A 179 -24.56 -22.81 18.02
N LEU A 180 -24.69 -22.87 16.69
CA LEU A 180 -25.81 -22.27 15.97
C LEU A 180 -27.15 -22.91 16.33
N GLN A 181 -27.23 -24.24 16.41
CA GLN A 181 -28.44 -24.95 16.83
C GLN A 181 -28.90 -24.50 18.22
N GLU A 182 -27.99 -24.46 19.19
CA GLU A 182 -28.31 -24.08 20.57
C GLU A 182 -28.63 -22.58 20.70
N ALA A 183 -27.88 -21.71 20.01
CA ALA A 183 -28.04 -20.26 20.07
C ALA A 183 -29.36 -19.79 19.42
N PHE A 184 -29.70 -20.32 18.25
CA PHE A 184 -30.94 -19.97 17.55
C PHE A 184 -32.13 -20.85 17.94
N MET A 185 -31.91 -21.90 18.74
CA MET A 185 -32.92 -22.91 19.10
C MET A 185 -33.61 -23.52 17.87
N VAL A 186 -32.81 -23.90 16.86
CA VAL A 186 -33.29 -24.48 15.59
C VAL A 186 -32.80 -25.91 15.41
N SER A 187 -33.47 -26.68 14.55
CA SER A 187 -33.06 -28.05 14.24
C SER A 187 -31.77 -28.09 13.42
N GLU A 188 -31.09 -29.25 13.46
CA GLU A 188 -29.91 -29.51 12.65
C GLU A 188 -30.18 -29.33 11.15
N ASP A 189 -31.33 -29.80 10.66
CA ASP A 189 -31.73 -29.65 9.26
C ASP A 189 -31.72 -28.18 8.79
N VAL A 190 -32.14 -27.24 9.65
CA VAL A 190 -32.15 -25.80 9.33
C VAL A 190 -30.73 -25.26 9.22
N ILE A 191 -29.83 -25.64 10.13
CA ILE A 191 -28.43 -25.23 10.06
C ILE A 191 -27.75 -25.85 8.85
N GLU A 192 -28.02 -27.11 8.53
CA GLU A 192 -27.50 -27.76 7.33
C GLU A 192 -27.99 -27.08 6.05
N GLU A 193 -29.27 -26.68 5.99
CA GLU A 193 -29.80 -25.90 4.86
C GLU A 193 -29.10 -24.54 4.73
N LEU A 194 -28.90 -23.82 5.83
CA LEU A 194 -28.19 -22.54 5.84
C LEU A 194 -26.74 -22.67 5.36
N THR A 195 -26.03 -23.70 5.81
CA THR A 195 -24.63 -23.98 5.46
C THR A 195 -24.49 -24.49 4.02
N ARG A 196 -25.44 -25.31 3.53
CA ARG A 196 -25.47 -25.78 2.13
C ARG A 196 -25.93 -24.72 1.13
N GLY A 197 -26.60 -23.66 1.60
CA GLY A 197 -27.05 -22.55 0.75
C GLY A 197 -25.89 -21.96 -0.07
N ALA A 198 -26.16 -21.63 -1.33
CA ALA A 198 -25.16 -21.00 -2.18
C ALA A 198 -24.69 -19.67 -1.56
N MET A 199 -23.39 -19.40 -1.62
CA MET A 199 -22.83 -18.10 -1.23
C MET A 199 -23.48 -17.02 -2.08
N PRO A 200 -24.30 -16.12 -1.51
CA PRO A 200 -24.93 -15.08 -2.29
C PRO A 200 -23.87 -14.07 -2.72
N LEU A 201 -24.05 -13.52 -3.92
CA LEU A 201 -23.27 -12.36 -4.37
C LEU A 201 -23.55 -11.19 -3.43
N ALA A 202 -22.55 -10.33 -3.18
CA ALA A 202 -22.73 -9.17 -2.30
C ALA A 202 -23.83 -8.22 -2.82
N ILE A 203 -24.01 -8.14 -4.14
CA ILE A 203 -25.07 -7.38 -4.79
C ILE A 203 -25.93 -8.35 -5.61
N VAL A 204 -27.24 -8.31 -5.40
CA VAL A 204 -28.23 -9.20 -6.03
C VAL A 204 -29.39 -8.41 -6.63
N HIS A 205 -30.22 -9.05 -7.45
CA HIS A 205 -31.51 -8.49 -7.84
C HIS A 205 -32.38 -8.23 -6.61
N ALA A 206 -33.00 -7.07 -6.53
CA ALA A 206 -33.88 -6.76 -5.41
C ALA A 206 -35.14 -7.65 -5.44
N PRO A 207 -35.60 -8.22 -4.31
CA PRO A 207 -36.83 -8.99 -4.30
C PRO A 207 -38.04 -8.08 -4.65
N PRO A 208 -39.08 -8.62 -5.31
CA PRO A 208 -40.24 -7.84 -5.73
C PRO A 208 -40.94 -7.16 -4.54
N ARG A 209 -41.23 -5.86 -4.68
CA ARG A 209 -41.94 -5.01 -3.71
C ARG A 209 -43.41 -5.44 -3.53
N LYS A 210 -43.66 -6.61 -2.92
CA LYS A 210 -44.88 -6.77 -2.13
C LYS A 210 -44.59 -6.12 -0.77
N GLU A 211 -45.14 -4.93 -0.55
CA GLU A 211 -44.94 -4.05 0.62
C GLU A 211 -45.23 -4.69 2.00
N ARG A 212 -45.47 -6.00 2.11
CA ARG A 212 -45.65 -6.71 3.39
C ARG A 212 -44.53 -7.71 3.67
N THR A 213 -44.11 -8.50 2.69
CA THR A 213 -43.19 -9.63 2.90
C THR A 213 -41.75 -9.21 3.19
N LEU A 214 -41.22 -8.21 2.49
CA LEU A 214 -39.83 -7.75 2.69
C LEU A 214 -39.63 -7.10 4.06
N TRP A 215 -40.61 -6.31 4.52
CA TRP A 215 -40.56 -5.66 5.83
C TRP A 215 -40.75 -6.63 7.00
N GLU A 216 -41.61 -7.64 6.84
CA GLU A 216 -41.78 -8.71 7.81
C GLU A 216 -40.53 -9.58 7.92
N LEU A 217 -39.90 -9.93 6.79
CA LEU A 217 -38.64 -10.68 6.75
C LEU A 217 -37.48 -9.89 7.34
N GLU A 218 -37.34 -8.61 7.02
CA GLU A 218 -36.33 -7.72 7.60
C GLU A 218 -36.53 -7.55 9.12
N ALA A 219 -37.77 -7.34 9.58
CA ALA A 219 -38.07 -7.21 11.00
C ALA A 219 -37.89 -8.53 11.76
N GLN A 220 -38.22 -9.68 11.15
CA GLN A 220 -38.01 -11.01 11.73
C GLN A 220 -36.53 -11.37 11.82
N PHE A 221 -35.77 -11.15 10.73
CA PHE A 221 -34.33 -11.37 10.71
C PHE A 221 -33.62 -10.52 11.77
N MET A 222 -34.00 -9.25 11.89
CA MET A 222 -33.38 -8.36 12.87
C MET A 222 -33.81 -8.63 14.32
N LYS A 223 -35.04 -9.06 14.56
CA LYS A 223 -35.49 -9.54 15.89
C LYS A 223 -34.75 -10.81 16.32
N ALA A 224 -34.37 -11.66 15.36
CA ALA A 224 -33.57 -12.86 15.62
C ALA A 224 -32.10 -12.52 15.90
N ILE A 225 -31.53 -11.51 15.24
CA ILE A 225 -30.13 -11.09 15.44
C ILE A 225 -29.93 -10.28 16.72
N LEU A 226 -30.84 -9.35 17.04
CA LEU A 226 -30.69 -8.43 18.17
C LEU A 226 -31.31 -8.94 19.49
N GLY A 227 -32.04 -10.05 19.43
CA GLY A 227 -32.77 -10.58 20.58
C GLY A 227 -34.03 -9.77 20.90
N SER A 228 -35.07 -10.43 21.39
CA SER A 228 -36.38 -9.79 21.68
C SER A 228 -36.40 -8.92 22.94
N ARG A 229 -35.25 -8.67 23.59
CA ARG A 229 -35.09 -7.87 24.82
C ARG A 229 -33.69 -7.27 24.86
N GLY A 230 -33.58 -5.98 24.56
CA GLY A 230 -32.32 -5.23 24.63
C GLY A 230 -31.70 -5.30 26.03
N TYR A 231 -30.50 -5.86 26.11
CA TYR A 231 -29.56 -5.62 27.21
C TYR A 231 -28.48 -4.67 26.68
N SER A 232 -28.83 -3.40 26.49
CA SER A 232 -27.78 -2.37 26.43
C SER A 232 -27.27 -2.15 27.85
N MET A 233 -26.08 -2.67 28.15
CA MET A 233 -25.39 -2.49 29.44
C MET A 233 -24.75 -1.08 29.54
N PHE A 234 -24.95 -0.23 28.54
CA PHE A 234 -24.49 1.16 28.49
C PHE A 234 -25.65 2.08 28.06
N ASP A 235 -26.50 2.41 29.02
CA ASP A 235 -27.59 3.37 28.84
C ASP A 235 -27.02 4.80 28.86
N THR A 236 -26.57 5.30 27.71
CA THR A 236 -26.26 6.73 27.55
C THR A 236 -27.48 7.48 27.06
N ASN A 237 -28.17 8.08 28.03
CA ASN A 237 -29.12 9.17 27.89
C ASN A 237 -28.78 10.09 26.69
N ASN A 238 -29.45 9.95 25.55
CA ASN A 238 -29.28 10.89 24.44
C ASN A 238 -30.57 11.13 23.67
N LYS A 239 -30.84 12.43 23.43
CA LYS A 239 -32.00 12.94 22.71
C LYS A 239 -32.17 12.22 21.37
N LYS A 240 -33.39 11.78 21.06
CA LYS A 240 -33.83 11.26 19.74
C LYS A 240 -33.53 12.27 18.63
N TYR A 241 -32.30 12.30 18.13
CA TYR A 241 -31.98 12.98 16.88
C TYR A 241 -32.45 12.08 15.74
N LYS A 242 -33.43 12.55 14.96
CA LYS A 242 -33.78 11.90 13.69
C LYS A 242 -32.52 11.91 12.82
N ALA A 243 -32.10 10.74 12.38
CA ALA A 243 -30.98 10.62 11.46
C ALA A 243 -31.38 11.27 10.13
N GLN A 244 -30.82 12.42 9.84
CA GLN A 244 -31.11 13.20 8.65
C GLN A 244 -29.84 13.26 7.81
N VAL A 245 -29.96 12.84 6.55
CA VAL A 245 -28.91 13.04 5.54
C VAL A 245 -28.85 14.51 5.15
N PHE A 246 -27.65 15.00 4.81
CA PHE A 246 -27.45 16.37 4.39
C PHE A 246 -27.24 16.42 2.88
N ASN A 247 -28.03 17.21 2.15
CA ASN A 247 -27.86 17.34 0.70
C ASN A 247 -26.95 18.53 0.37
N ILE A 248 -25.72 18.25 -0.08
CA ILE A 248 -24.71 19.28 -0.37
C ILE A 248 -25.08 20.16 -1.57
N LEU A 249 -25.84 19.63 -2.53
CA LEU A 249 -26.21 20.36 -3.74
C LEU A 249 -27.33 21.38 -3.52
N LYS A 250 -28.06 21.27 -2.39
CA LYS A 250 -29.13 22.18 -1.99
C LYS A 250 -28.68 23.21 -0.95
N ALA A 251 -27.43 23.13 -0.49
CA ALA A 251 -26.88 24.03 0.51
C ALA A 251 -26.31 25.30 -0.13
N ASP A 252 -26.34 26.40 0.62
CA ASP A 252 -25.74 27.67 0.19
C ASP A 252 -24.21 27.52 0.15
N PRO A 253 -23.54 28.00 -0.91
CA PRO A 253 -22.09 27.93 -1.02
C PRO A 253 -21.40 28.83 0.02
N ASP A 254 -20.20 28.42 0.46
CA ASP A 254 -19.35 29.26 1.32
C ASP A 254 -18.74 30.42 0.52
N PHE A 255 -18.54 30.24 -0.78
CA PHE A 255 -18.05 31.25 -1.72
C PHE A 255 -18.66 31.04 -3.11
N GLU A 256 -19.01 32.12 -3.79
CA GLU A 256 -19.51 32.11 -5.17
C GLU A 256 -19.15 33.42 -5.89
N ASN A 257 -18.68 33.31 -7.14
CA ASN A 257 -18.52 34.41 -8.08
C ASN A 257 -18.74 33.90 -9.53
N CYS A 258 -18.46 34.74 -10.53
CA CYS A 258 -18.63 34.37 -11.94
C CYS A 258 -17.77 33.18 -12.40
N ASN A 259 -16.70 32.86 -11.67
CA ASN A 259 -15.73 31.85 -12.04
C ASN A 259 -15.97 30.51 -11.34
N GLY A 260 -16.91 30.45 -10.39
CA GLY A 260 -17.18 29.20 -9.69
C GLY A 260 -17.79 29.38 -8.31
N ARG A 261 -17.89 28.25 -7.61
CA ARG A 261 -18.39 28.19 -6.24
C ARG A 261 -17.72 27.08 -5.43
N SER A 262 -17.65 27.26 -4.12
CA SER A 262 -17.14 26.25 -3.19
C SER A 262 -17.98 26.18 -1.93
N LEU A 263 -18.01 25.00 -1.31
CA LEU A 263 -18.76 24.70 -0.09
C LEU A 263 -18.06 23.61 0.71
N MET A 264 -18.01 23.75 2.04
CA MET A 264 -17.60 22.72 2.98
C MET A 264 -18.72 22.36 3.96
N VAL A 265 -19.07 21.08 4.01
CA VAL A 265 -20.00 20.52 5.01
C VAL A 265 -19.23 20.21 6.29
N THR A 266 -19.58 20.91 7.36
CA THR A 266 -18.95 20.76 8.67
C THR A 266 -19.86 20.06 9.68
N LYS A 267 -19.29 19.66 10.82
CA LYS A 267 -20.05 19.09 11.95
C LYS A 267 -21.12 20.02 12.54
N LYS A 268 -21.13 21.31 12.15
CA LYS A 268 -22.18 22.26 12.53
C LYS A 268 -23.44 22.04 11.69
N GLN A 269 -23.29 21.82 10.38
CA GLN A 269 -24.39 21.54 9.45
C GLN A 269 -24.86 20.08 9.55
N LEU A 270 -23.90 19.14 9.63
CA LEU A 270 -24.18 17.72 9.77
C LEU A 270 -23.54 17.18 11.07
N PRO A 271 -24.26 17.19 12.20
CA PRO A 271 -23.75 16.67 13.48
C PRO A 271 -23.28 15.21 13.42
N ALA A 272 -23.81 14.42 12.48
CA ALA A 272 -23.38 13.03 12.26
C ALA A 272 -21.89 12.91 11.94
N LEU A 273 -21.23 13.95 11.40
CA LEU A 273 -19.78 13.94 11.13
C LEU A 273 -18.92 13.99 12.41
N ARG A 274 -19.49 14.19 13.60
CA ARG A 274 -18.73 14.28 14.86
C ARG A 274 -18.09 12.95 15.24
N GLY A 275 -16.77 12.84 15.10
CA GLY A 275 -15.99 11.69 15.56
C GLY A 275 -15.15 11.04 14.46
N SER A 276 -15.59 11.11 13.19
CA SER A 276 -14.82 10.56 12.06
C SER A 276 -13.54 11.35 11.76
N LYS A 277 -13.48 12.62 12.16
CA LYS A 277 -12.48 13.60 11.68
C LYS A 277 -12.53 13.83 10.17
N ILE A 278 -13.52 13.30 9.45
CA ILE A 278 -13.71 13.51 8.02
C ILE A 278 -14.85 14.48 7.74
N GLY A 279 -14.54 15.60 7.09
CA GLY A 279 -15.49 16.52 6.48
C GLY A 279 -15.65 16.27 4.98
N ILE A 280 -16.58 16.97 4.34
CA ILE A 280 -16.79 16.90 2.88
C ILE A 280 -16.83 18.31 2.32
N PHE A 281 -16.27 18.49 1.13
CA PHE A 281 -16.35 19.75 0.39
C PHE A 281 -16.67 19.49 -1.09
N MET A 282 -17.12 20.55 -1.76
CA MET A 282 -17.37 20.55 -3.19
C MET A 282 -16.88 21.86 -3.79
N VAL A 283 -16.23 21.75 -4.94
CA VAL A 283 -15.71 22.87 -5.71
C VAL A 283 -16.21 22.74 -7.16
N ASN A 284 -16.68 23.85 -7.70
CA ASN A 284 -17.06 23.99 -9.09
C ASN A 284 -16.30 25.18 -9.67
N LEU A 285 -15.41 24.90 -10.62
CA LEU A 285 -14.65 25.89 -11.38
C LEU A 285 -15.22 25.95 -12.80
N THR A 286 -15.59 27.14 -13.27
CA THR A 286 -15.99 27.33 -14.66
C THR A 286 -14.79 27.16 -15.58
N ARG A 287 -15.02 26.97 -16.88
CA ARG A 287 -13.93 26.89 -17.88
C ARG A 287 -12.97 28.08 -17.77
N GLY A 288 -11.68 27.82 -17.91
CA GLY A 288 -10.64 28.85 -17.85
C GLY A 288 -10.55 29.60 -16.52
N SER A 289 -10.98 28.98 -15.41
CA SER A 289 -10.86 29.56 -14.07
C SER A 289 -9.90 28.75 -13.20
N MET A 290 -9.48 29.33 -12.08
CA MET A 290 -8.69 28.64 -11.08
C MET A 290 -9.22 28.90 -9.67
N MET A 291 -9.11 27.92 -8.78
CA MET A 291 -9.01 28.22 -7.36
C MET A 291 -7.61 28.77 -7.11
N GLY A 292 -7.54 30.02 -6.65
CA GLY A 292 -6.28 30.74 -6.51
C GLY A 292 -5.28 30.02 -5.59
N PRO A 293 -3.97 30.30 -5.72
CA PRO A 293 -2.95 29.63 -4.93
C PRO A 293 -3.23 29.73 -3.43
N HIS A 294 -3.32 28.61 -2.74
CA HIS A 294 -3.67 28.56 -1.32
C HIS A 294 -3.15 27.29 -0.64
N TRP A 295 -3.12 27.26 0.69
CA TRP A 295 -2.89 26.03 1.44
C TRP A 295 -3.94 25.81 2.51
N ASN A 296 -4.06 24.56 2.94
CA ASN A 296 -4.96 24.16 3.99
C ASN A 296 -4.24 24.02 5.33
N PRO A 297 -4.61 24.83 6.34
CA PRO A 297 -3.90 24.84 7.61
C PRO A 297 -4.36 23.74 8.57
N MET A 298 -5.50 23.09 8.34
CA MET A 298 -6.11 22.13 9.28
C MET A 298 -6.35 20.74 8.70
N ALA A 299 -6.24 20.55 7.38
CA ALA A 299 -6.59 19.28 6.74
C ALA A 299 -5.88 19.04 5.41
N SER A 300 -5.79 17.76 5.05
CA SER A 300 -5.52 17.27 3.70
C SER A 300 -6.83 17.19 2.93
N GLU A 301 -6.76 17.39 1.62
CA GLU A 301 -7.88 17.23 0.68
C GLU A 301 -7.74 15.91 -0.06
N ILE A 302 -8.79 15.08 -0.01
CA ILE A 302 -8.90 13.83 -0.78
C ILE A 302 -10.05 14.01 -1.75
N SER A 303 -9.74 14.35 -2.99
CA SER A 303 -10.69 14.80 -4.00
C SER A 303 -10.98 13.72 -5.03
N ILE A 304 -12.22 13.71 -5.52
CA ILE A 304 -12.74 12.87 -6.59
C ILE A 304 -13.31 13.81 -7.66
N VAL A 305 -12.80 13.69 -8.88
CA VAL A 305 -13.29 14.50 -9.99
C VAL A 305 -14.67 14.01 -10.42
N MET A 306 -15.64 14.93 -10.45
CA MET A 306 -17.05 14.65 -10.74
C MET A 306 -17.40 14.92 -12.19
N GLN A 307 -16.79 15.95 -12.78
CA GLN A 307 -17.04 16.36 -14.16
C GLN A 307 -15.85 17.17 -14.69
N GLY A 308 -15.51 16.91 -15.94
CA GLY A 308 -14.47 17.60 -16.69
C GLY A 308 -13.05 17.24 -16.27
N GLN A 309 -12.11 18.07 -16.68
CA GLN A 309 -10.68 17.92 -16.44
C GLN A 309 -10.09 19.17 -15.81
N GLY A 310 -9.01 18.98 -15.07
CA GLY A 310 -8.26 20.07 -14.48
C GLY A 310 -6.79 19.75 -14.30
N MET A 311 -6.00 20.81 -14.11
CA MET A 311 -4.61 20.73 -13.68
C MET A 311 -4.51 21.12 -12.21
N VAL A 312 -3.75 20.36 -11.44
CA VAL A 312 -3.44 20.68 -10.06
C VAL A 312 -1.93 20.85 -9.92
N ARG A 313 -1.52 22.03 -9.46
CA ARG A 313 -0.12 22.33 -9.08
C ARG A 313 -0.03 22.28 -7.56
N VAL A 314 0.92 21.52 -7.05
CA VAL A 314 1.23 21.41 -5.61
C VAL A 314 2.69 21.79 -5.40
N VAL A 315 2.92 22.72 -4.48
CA VAL A 315 4.25 23.21 -4.12
C VAL A 315 4.67 22.57 -2.81
N CYS A 316 5.91 22.07 -2.76
CA CYS A 316 6.50 21.59 -1.53
C CYS A 316 7.45 22.64 -0.94
N SER A 317 7.22 23.01 0.33
CA SER A 317 7.96 24.09 1.00
C SER A 317 9.23 23.64 1.74
N SER A 318 9.67 22.39 1.60
CA SER A 318 10.82 21.90 2.37
C SER A 318 12.14 22.52 1.91
N THR A 319 12.75 23.30 2.79
CA THR A 319 14.04 23.99 2.61
C THR A 319 15.26 23.06 2.75
N MET A 320 15.05 21.74 2.77
CA MET A 320 16.09 20.74 2.97
C MET A 320 15.93 19.66 1.91
N ASN A 321 16.96 19.45 1.09
CA ASN A 321 17.10 18.34 0.15
C ASN A 321 17.01 16.94 0.83
N GLU A 322 16.75 16.88 2.13
CA GLU A 322 16.62 15.67 2.94
C GLU A 322 15.18 15.11 2.99
N SER A 323 14.15 15.91 2.67
CA SER A 323 12.73 15.49 2.79
C SER A 323 12.21 14.68 1.60
N GLY A 324 12.94 14.65 0.47
CA GLY A 324 12.50 14.00 -0.77
C GLY A 324 11.24 14.61 -1.41
N CYS A 325 10.72 15.73 -0.89
CA CYS A 325 9.47 16.32 -1.34
C CYS A 325 9.70 17.30 -2.50
N ARG A 326 9.10 17.02 -3.65
CA ARG A 326 9.23 17.82 -4.89
C ARG A 326 7.93 18.57 -5.20
N ASN A 327 8.04 19.66 -5.95
CA ASN A 327 6.87 20.28 -6.56
C ASN A 327 6.25 19.31 -7.57
N MET A 328 4.93 19.30 -7.65
CA MET A 328 4.20 18.37 -8.51
C MET A 328 3.15 19.11 -9.32
N SER A 329 3.02 18.74 -10.58
CA SER A 329 1.87 19.08 -11.42
C SER A 329 1.26 17.78 -11.90
N PHE A 330 -0.06 17.71 -11.94
CA PHE A 330 -0.74 16.57 -12.51
C PHE A 330 -2.10 16.94 -13.10
N ARG A 331 -2.43 16.28 -14.21
CA ARG A 331 -3.75 16.35 -14.84
C ARG A 331 -4.69 15.37 -14.18
N VAL A 332 -5.91 15.78 -13.88
CA VAL A 332 -7.00 14.92 -13.39
C VAL A 332 -8.22 15.02 -14.29
N GLY A 333 -8.92 13.90 -14.48
CA GLY A 333 -10.17 13.82 -15.24
C GLY A 333 -11.27 13.09 -14.48
N GLU A 334 -12.47 13.02 -15.06
CA GLU A 334 -13.65 12.43 -14.42
C GLU A 334 -13.41 11.05 -13.80
N GLY A 335 -13.64 10.95 -12.49
CA GLY A 335 -13.41 9.74 -11.70
C GLY A 335 -11.97 9.55 -11.22
N ASP A 336 -11.02 10.41 -11.55
CA ASP A 336 -9.72 10.34 -10.90
C ASP A 336 -9.84 10.78 -9.44
N VAL A 337 -9.02 10.17 -8.58
CA VAL A 337 -8.87 10.54 -7.17
C VAL A 337 -7.53 11.21 -7.01
N PHE A 338 -7.46 12.34 -6.29
CA PHE A 338 -6.20 12.99 -5.98
C PHE A 338 -6.16 13.47 -4.54
N VAL A 339 -4.96 13.56 -3.96
CA VAL A 339 -4.73 14.04 -2.61
C VAL A 339 -3.81 15.24 -2.61
N VAL A 340 -4.16 16.27 -1.85
CA VAL A 340 -3.25 17.36 -1.51
C VAL A 340 -3.07 17.41 0.01
N PRO A 341 -1.84 17.28 0.52
CA PRO A 341 -1.63 17.23 1.95
C PRO A 341 -1.82 18.61 2.60
N ARG A 342 -2.09 18.58 3.90
CA ARG A 342 -2.07 19.79 4.74
C ARG A 342 -0.75 20.57 4.53
N PHE A 343 -0.83 21.91 4.60
CA PHE A 343 0.30 22.84 4.46
C PHE A 343 1.02 22.88 3.10
N HIS A 344 0.56 22.15 2.10
CA HIS A 344 1.10 22.27 0.75
C HIS A 344 0.33 23.35 -0.03
N PRO A 345 0.99 24.44 -0.46
CA PRO A 345 0.35 25.40 -1.36
C PRO A 345 -0.02 24.72 -2.66
N MET A 346 -1.22 25.02 -3.15
CA MET A 346 -1.76 24.44 -4.37
C MET A 346 -2.58 25.43 -5.17
N ALA A 347 -2.66 25.17 -6.46
CA ALA A 347 -3.58 25.81 -7.38
C ALA A 347 -4.31 24.72 -8.19
N GLN A 348 -5.62 24.89 -8.37
CA GLN A 348 -6.48 23.96 -9.10
C GLN A 348 -7.11 24.73 -10.25
N MET A 349 -6.90 24.26 -11.48
CA MET A 349 -7.17 25.03 -12.69
C MET A 349 -8.06 24.23 -13.64
N ALA A 350 -9.11 24.87 -14.15
CA ALA A 350 -9.96 24.34 -15.19
C ALA A 350 -9.39 24.68 -16.57
N PHE A 351 -9.46 23.73 -17.50
CA PHE A 351 -9.13 23.98 -18.91
C PHE A 351 -10.15 24.92 -19.56
N ASN A 352 -9.81 25.49 -20.71
CA ASN A 352 -10.70 26.41 -21.45
C ASN A 352 -11.90 25.71 -22.09
N ASN A 353 -11.82 24.40 -22.30
CA ASN A 353 -12.83 23.61 -23.00
C ASN A 353 -14.01 23.20 -22.11
N GLU A 354 -13.80 23.01 -20.80
CA GLU A 354 -14.82 22.49 -19.89
C GLU A 354 -14.67 23.00 -18.45
N SER A 355 -15.73 22.83 -17.66
CA SER A 355 -15.71 23.17 -16.23
C SER A 355 -15.09 22.03 -15.43
N PHE A 356 -14.35 22.37 -14.38
CA PHE A 356 -13.71 21.40 -13.50
C PHE A 356 -14.47 21.33 -12.17
N ILE A 357 -15.20 20.23 -11.97
CA ILE A 357 -16.02 20.01 -10.77
C ILE A 357 -15.48 18.79 -10.02
N PHE A 358 -15.16 18.98 -8.75
CA PHE A 358 -14.71 17.89 -7.88
C PHE A 358 -15.37 18.01 -6.50
N MET A 359 -15.58 16.85 -5.88
CA MET A 359 -15.97 16.73 -4.49
C MET A 359 -14.80 16.08 -3.75
N GLY A 360 -14.60 16.41 -2.49
CA GLY A 360 -13.57 15.77 -1.71
C GLY A 360 -13.94 15.55 -0.25
N PHE A 361 -13.20 14.65 0.36
CA PHE A 361 -13.16 14.43 1.79
C PHE A 361 -12.02 15.25 2.38
N SER A 362 -12.29 15.91 3.50
CA SER A 362 -11.30 16.69 4.25
C SER A 362 -10.95 15.96 5.53
N THR A 363 -9.68 15.91 5.92
CA THR A 363 -9.27 15.30 7.21
C THR A 363 -9.61 16.16 8.44
N THR A 364 -10.55 17.10 8.31
CA THR A 364 -11.17 17.82 9.42
C THR A 364 -12.68 17.95 9.26
N THR A 365 -13.39 17.96 10.39
CA THR A 365 -14.84 18.21 10.45
C THR A 365 -15.18 19.65 10.86
N LYS A 366 -14.16 20.46 11.12
CA LYS A 366 -14.26 21.89 11.45
C LYS A 366 -14.11 22.72 10.17
N LYS A 367 -14.42 24.02 10.23
CA LYS A 367 -14.05 24.93 9.14
C LYS A 367 -12.53 24.94 9.00
N ASN A 368 -12.03 24.61 7.81
CA ASN A 368 -10.61 24.52 7.52
C ASN A 368 -9.94 25.90 7.33
N HIS A 369 -10.70 26.90 6.86
CA HIS A 369 -10.20 28.26 6.57
C HIS A 369 -8.92 28.25 5.68
N PRO A 370 -9.04 27.87 4.39
CA PRO A 370 -7.92 27.90 3.46
C PRO A 370 -7.25 29.29 3.44
N GLN A 371 -5.91 29.31 3.41
CA GLN A 371 -5.13 30.53 3.39
C GLN A 371 -4.69 30.82 1.96
N PHE A 372 -5.25 31.87 1.36
CA PHE A 372 -4.96 32.26 -0.02
C PHE A 372 -3.69 33.12 -0.08
N LEU A 373 -2.91 32.94 -1.13
CA LEU A 373 -1.70 33.71 -1.45
C LEU A 373 -1.97 34.84 -2.44
N ALA A 374 -3.04 34.74 -3.23
CA ALA A 374 -3.43 35.73 -4.23
C ALA A 374 -4.87 36.21 -4.02
N GLY A 375 -5.21 37.33 -4.68
CA GLY A 375 -6.55 37.93 -4.63
C GLY A 375 -6.85 38.68 -3.34
N LYS A 376 -8.08 39.20 -3.24
CA LYS A 376 -8.55 40.02 -2.12
C LYS A 376 -8.51 39.31 -0.78
N ALA A 377 -8.63 37.98 -0.78
CA ALA A 377 -8.52 37.12 0.41
C ALA A 377 -7.07 36.72 0.75
N SER A 378 -6.06 37.24 0.03
CA SER A 378 -4.67 36.90 0.27
C SER A 378 -4.22 37.27 1.68
N VAL A 379 -3.59 36.32 2.37
CA VAL A 379 -2.95 36.53 3.68
C VAL A 379 -1.82 37.54 3.61
N LEU A 380 -1.21 37.76 2.44
CA LEU A 380 -0.18 38.80 2.28
C LEU A 380 -0.75 40.21 2.48
N ARG A 381 -2.07 40.39 2.33
CA ARG A 381 -2.74 41.68 2.57
C ARG A 381 -3.04 41.94 4.05
N THR A 382 -2.94 40.92 4.91
CA THR A 382 -3.13 41.09 6.36
C THR A 382 -1.82 41.39 7.09
N LEU A 383 -0.68 41.14 6.45
CA LEU A 383 0.65 41.45 6.95
C LEU A 383 1.03 42.91 6.71
N ASP A 384 1.95 43.43 7.53
CA ASP A 384 2.51 44.75 7.30
C ASP A 384 3.27 44.78 5.95
N GLN A 385 2.97 45.78 5.14
CA GLN A 385 3.50 45.85 3.79
C GLN A 385 5.03 45.95 3.74
N GLN A 386 5.66 46.60 4.73
CA GLN A 386 7.12 46.71 4.80
C GLN A 386 7.73 45.36 5.12
N VAL A 387 7.08 44.55 5.97
CA VAL A 387 7.50 43.20 6.30
C VAL A 387 7.41 42.28 5.08
N VAL A 388 6.31 42.37 4.31
CA VAL A 388 6.17 41.62 3.05
C VAL A 388 7.26 42.06 2.06
N ALA A 389 7.46 43.36 1.86
CA ALA A 389 8.47 43.89 0.95
C ALA A 389 9.89 43.45 1.34
N ALA A 390 10.22 43.50 2.63
CA ALA A 390 11.48 42.99 3.16
C ALA A 390 11.64 41.47 2.94
N SER A 391 10.56 40.69 3.06
CA SER A 391 10.58 39.23 2.86
C SER A 391 10.88 38.84 1.42
N PHE A 392 10.43 39.64 0.45
CA PHE A 392 10.73 39.45 -0.98
C PHE A 392 12.00 40.20 -1.44
N GLY A 393 12.59 41.03 -0.59
CA GLY A 393 13.75 41.87 -0.95
C GLY A 393 13.43 42.94 -2.01
N VAL A 394 12.20 43.44 -2.05
CA VAL A 394 11.72 44.41 -3.06
C VAL A 394 11.18 45.70 -2.42
N ALA A 395 10.90 46.71 -3.25
CA ALA A 395 10.30 47.96 -2.79
C ALA A 395 8.81 47.80 -2.44
N ASN A 396 8.33 48.62 -1.49
CA ASN A 396 6.90 48.62 -1.09
C ASN A 396 5.96 48.85 -2.28
N MET A 397 6.34 49.72 -3.23
CA MET A 397 5.54 49.97 -4.44
C MET A 397 5.32 48.70 -5.28
N THR A 398 6.33 47.84 -5.37
CA THR A 398 6.23 46.54 -6.07
C THR A 398 5.23 45.63 -5.37
N ILE A 399 5.24 45.59 -4.03
CA ILE A 399 4.27 44.83 -3.25
C ILE A 399 2.85 45.40 -3.37
N SER A 400 2.67 46.74 -3.34
CA SER A 400 1.36 47.35 -3.61
C SER A 400 0.83 46.91 -4.97
N HIS A 401 1.67 46.98 -6.01
CA HIS A 401 1.28 46.56 -7.34
C HIS A 401 0.91 45.07 -7.37
N LEU A 402 1.67 44.19 -6.71
CA LEU A 402 1.36 42.76 -6.61
C LEU A 402 0.01 42.50 -5.93
N LEU A 403 -0.27 43.15 -4.81
CA LEU A 403 -1.44 42.88 -3.97
C LEU A 403 -2.73 43.54 -4.49
N ASP A 404 -2.63 44.64 -5.23
CA ASP A 404 -3.79 45.40 -5.70
C ASP A 404 -4.21 45.06 -7.14
N SER A 405 -3.38 44.32 -7.89
CA SER A 405 -3.67 43.96 -9.29
C SER A 405 -4.83 42.98 -9.45
N GLN A 406 -5.03 42.06 -8.49
CA GLN A 406 -6.08 41.05 -8.58
C GLN A 406 -7.35 41.55 -7.87
N GLY A 407 -8.39 41.82 -8.65
CA GLY A 407 -9.69 42.31 -8.18
C GLY A 407 -10.60 41.23 -7.59
N GLU A 408 -10.32 39.96 -7.86
CA GLU A 408 -11.10 38.83 -7.37
C GLU A 408 -10.54 38.25 -6.06
N SER A 409 -11.28 37.36 -5.40
CA SER A 409 -11.00 36.95 -4.02
C SER A 409 -10.37 35.55 -3.91
N ILE A 410 -11.12 34.50 -4.24
CA ILE A 410 -10.75 33.09 -3.99
C ILE A 410 -10.67 32.31 -5.30
N ILE A 411 -11.73 32.34 -6.10
CA ILE A 411 -11.76 31.74 -7.45
C ILE A 411 -11.50 32.86 -8.45
N LEU A 412 -10.50 32.69 -9.30
CA LEU A 412 -9.96 33.72 -10.19
C LEU A 412 -10.15 33.31 -11.65
N ASP A 413 -10.30 34.29 -12.54
CA ASP A 413 -10.19 34.08 -13.98
C ASP A 413 -8.73 33.73 -14.34
N CYS A 414 -8.53 32.68 -15.12
CA CYS A 414 -7.21 32.15 -15.47
C CYS A 414 -7.25 31.41 -16.82
N ILE A 415 -7.52 32.18 -17.88
CA ILE A 415 -7.60 31.65 -19.24
C ILE A 415 -6.26 31.03 -19.63
N SER A 416 -6.31 29.78 -20.09
CA SER A 416 -5.13 28.99 -20.53
C SER A 416 -4.12 28.61 -19.44
N CYS A 417 -4.40 28.85 -18.16
CA CYS A 417 -3.45 28.50 -17.09
C CYS A 417 -3.25 26.98 -16.95
N ALA A 418 -4.32 26.20 -17.10
CA ALA A 418 -4.22 24.75 -17.10
C ALA A 418 -3.41 24.24 -18.30
N GLU A 419 -3.64 24.79 -19.49
CA GLU A 419 -2.93 24.44 -20.72
C GLU A 419 -1.43 24.78 -20.66
N GLU A 420 -1.08 25.91 -20.05
CA GLU A 420 0.33 26.29 -19.87
C GLU A 420 1.02 25.40 -18.84
N GLU A 421 0.35 25.08 -17.72
CA GLU A 421 0.86 24.16 -16.70
C GLU A 421 1.01 22.73 -17.24
N GLU A 422 0.09 22.27 -18.08
CA GLU A 422 0.21 20.99 -18.77
C GLU A 422 1.44 20.98 -19.69
N ARG A 423 1.65 22.05 -20.49
CA ARG A 423 2.83 22.16 -21.36
C ARG A 423 4.13 22.16 -20.57
N MET A 424 4.22 22.94 -19.49
CA MET A 424 5.42 22.99 -18.64
C MET A 424 5.72 21.62 -18.03
N MET A 425 4.68 20.91 -17.56
CA MET A 425 4.82 19.55 -17.02
C MET A 425 5.29 18.56 -18.10
N GLU A 426 4.73 18.60 -19.31
CA GLU A 426 5.16 17.74 -20.42
C GLU A 426 6.63 18.02 -20.83
N GLU A 427 7.03 19.30 -20.88
CA GLU A 427 8.42 19.69 -21.15
C GLU A 427 9.39 19.23 -20.05
N GLU A 428 9.00 19.27 -18.77
CA GLU A 428 9.79 18.73 -17.66
C GLU A 428 9.96 17.20 -17.80
N ILE A 429 8.88 16.48 -18.10
CA ILE A 429 8.91 15.02 -18.29
C ILE A 429 9.81 14.63 -19.46
N GLU A 430 9.74 15.33 -20.59
CA GLU A 430 10.59 15.02 -21.75
C GLU A 430 12.07 15.29 -21.45
N LYS A 431 12.41 16.36 -20.72
CA LYS A 431 13.79 16.61 -20.25
C LYS A 431 14.28 15.50 -19.34
N GLU A 432 13.47 15.06 -18.37
CA GLU A 432 13.86 13.96 -17.47
C GLU A 432 14.09 12.64 -18.22
N LYS A 433 13.28 12.34 -19.24
CA LYS A 433 13.48 11.17 -20.12
C LYS A 433 14.76 11.28 -20.95
N GLU A 434 15.04 12.47 -21.50
CA GLU A 434 16.27 12.72 -22.26
C GLU A 434 17.50 12.52 -21.36
N GLU A 435 17.51 13.13 -20.18
CA GLU A 435 18.59 12.95 -19.18
C GLU A 435 18.72 11.49 -18.70
N ALA A 436 17.62 10.76 -18.55
CA ALA A 436 17.66 9.34 -18.20
C ALA A 436 18.26 8.49 -19.34
N ARG A 437 17.91 8.80 -20.59
CA ARG A 437 18.46 8.13 -21.77
C ARG A 437 19.95 8.42 -21.93
N GLU A 438 20.38 9.67 -21.76
CA GLU A 438 21.80 10.04 -21.79
C GLU A 438 22.60 9.31 -20.70
N ARG A 439 22.05 9.19 -19.49
CA ARG A 439 22.66 8.40 -18.41
C ARG A 439 22.78 6.92 -18.76
N GLN A 440 21.74 6.32 -19.33
CA GLN A 440 21.77 4.93 -19.79
C GLN A 440 22.80 4.71 -20.92
N GLU A 441 22.89 5.65 -21.87
CA GLU A 441 23.88 5.61 -22.96
C GLU A 441 25.32 5.78 -22.41
N GLU A 442 25.54 6.66 -21.42
CA GLU A 442 26.83 6.82 -20.76
C GLU A 442 27.24 5.57 -19.97
N GLU A 443 26.32 4.96 -19.21
CA GLU A 443 26.55 3.70 -18.51
C GLU A 443 26.85 2.56 -19.48
N ALA A 444 26.13 2.46 -20.59
CA ALA A 444 26.39 1.46 -21.63
C ALA A 444 27.79 1.64 -22.24
N ARG A 445 28.19 2.89 -22.52
CA ARG A 445 29.54 3.20 -23.03
C ARG A 445 30.63 2.81 -22.03
N LYS A 446 30.44 3.11 -20.74
CA LYS A 446 31.37 2.70 -19.67
C LYS A 446 31.51 1.19 -19.59
N ARG A 447 30.41 0.44 -19.66
CA ARG A 447 30.42 -1.04 -19.68
C ARG A 447 31.13 -1.60 -20.92
N GLU A 448 30.96 -0.98 -22.08
CA GLU A 448 31.67 -1.41 -23.30
C GLU A 448 33.18 -1.11 -23.21
N GLU A 449 33.58 0.04 -22.68
CA GLU A 449 34.99 0.39 -22.44
C GLU A 449 35.64 -0.54 -21.40
N GLU A 450 34.94 -0.87 -20.31
CA GLU A 450 35.40 -1.82 -19.30
C GLU A 450 35.59 -3.21 -19.91
N LYS A 451 34.61 -3.70 -20.68
CA LYS A 451 34.73 -4.98 -21.38
C LYS A 451 35.90 -5.02 -22.36
N LYS A 452 36.14 -3.94 -23.11
CA LYS A 452 37.32 -3.84 -23.99
C LYS A 452 38.63 -3.93 -23.21
N ARG A 453 38.72 -3.31 -22.04
CA ARG A 453 39.90 -3.41 -21.17
C ARG A 453 40.09 -4.82 -20.63
N GLU A 454 39.01 -5.49 -20.22
CA GLU A 454 39.07 -6.89 -19.79
C GLU A 454 39.52 -7.82 -20.92
N ASP A 455 38.96 -7.66 -22.12
CA ASP A 455 39.35 -8.44 -23.31
C ASP A 455 40.84 -8.20 -23.66
N GLU A 456 41.32 -6.94 -23.60
CA GLU A 456 42.74 -6.59 -23.80
C GLU A 456 43.66 -7.20 -22.73
N GLU A 457 43.25 -7.19 -21.45
CA GLU A 457 44.01 -7.80 -20.35
C GLU A 457 44.04 -9.33 -20.47
N GLU A 458 42.93 -9.97 -20.86
CA GLU A 458 42.89 -11.42 -21.09
C GLU A 458 43.78 -11.81 -22.28
N GLU A 459 43.77 -11.03 -23.36
CA GLU A 459 44.65 -11.29 -24.50
C GLU A 459 46.13 -11.12 -24.12
N ALA A 460 46.48 -10.11 -23.31
CA ALA A 460 47.84 -9.94 -22.79
C ALA A 460 48.28 -11.13 -21.93
N ARG A 461 47.44 -11.60 -21.00
CA ARG A 461 47.72 -12.78 -20.18
C ARG A 461 47.90 -14.05 -21.01
N ARG A 462 47.07 -14.25 -22.04
CA ARG A 462 47.21 -15.39 -22.97
C ARG A 462 48.54 -15.35 -23.72
N ARG A 463 48.99 -14.16 -24.15
CA ARG A 463 50.29 -13.99 -24.82
C ARG A 463 51.45 -14.30 -23.88
N GLU A 464 51.41 -13.82 -22.64
CA GLU A 464 52.41 -14.14 -21.61
C GLU A 464 52.46 -15.65 -21.29
N GLU A 465 51.30 -16.30 -21.17
CA GLU A 465 51.23 -17.76 -20.94
C GLU A 465 51.79 -18.56 -22.13
N GLU A 466 51.51 -18.13 -23.37
CA GLU A 466 52.04 -18.78 -24.57
C GLU A 466 53.56 -18.59 -24.69
N GLU A 467 54.09 -17.41 -24.35
CA GLU A 467 55.53 -17.14 -24.30
C GLU A 467 56.21 -18.01 -23.24
N ALA A 468 55.66 -18.09 -22.04
CA ALA A 468 56.16 -18.97 -20.97
C ALA A 468 56.19 -20.45 -21.39
N LYS A 469 55.14 -20.94 -22.07
CA LYS A 469 55.10 -22.31 -22.62
C LYS A 469 56.19 -22.54 -23.67
N ARG A 470 56.45 -21.57 -24.55
CA ARG A 470 57.52 -21.67 -25.56
C ARG A 470 58.90 -21.70 -24.91
N GLU A 471 59.15 -20.89 -23.89
CA GLU A 471 60.40 -20.93 -23.13
C GLU A 471 60.59 -22.27 -22.41
N GLU A 472 59.52 -22.82 -21.81
CA GLU A 472 59.55 -24.13 -21.16
C GLU A 472 59.81 -25.27 -22.16
N GLU A 473 59.16 -25.25 -23.33
CA GLU A 473 59.40 -26.23 -24.39
C GLU A 473 60.84 -26.15 -24.92
N GLU A 474 61.40 -24.94 -25.08
CA GLU A 474 62.79 -24.76 -25.50
C GLU A 474 63.78 -25.31 -24.46
N LYS A 475 63.53 -25.07 -23.17
CA LYS A 475 64.32 -25.70 -22.09
C LYS A 475 64.24 -27.22 -22.16
N ARG A 476 63.03 -27.78 -22.29
CA ARG A 476 62.83 -29.23 -22.39
C ARG A 476 63.53 -29.84 -23.61
N ARG A 477 63.50 -29.16 -24.77
CA ARG A 477 64.22 -29.59 -25.97
C ARG A 477 65.74 -29.60 -25.77
N LYS A 478 66.29 -28.58 -25.09
CA LYS A 478 67.72 -28.52 -24.75
C LYS A 478 68.11 -29.69 -23.84
N GLU A 479 67.30 -29.98 -22.82
CA GLU A 479 67.51 -31.11 -21.91
C GLU A 479 67.40 -32.47 -22.63
N GLU A 480 66.43 -32.64 -23.52
CA GLU A 480 66.24 -33.87 -24.31
C GLU A 480 67.39 -34.09 -25.31
N GLU A 481 67.90 -33.03 -25.96
CA GLU A 481 69.06 -33.12 -26.85
C GLU A 481 70.34 -33.51 -26.09
N GLU A 482 70.55 -32.96 -24.89
CA GLU A 482 71.64 -33.38 -24.01
C GLU A 482 71.49 -34.85 -23.60
N ALA A 483 70.28 -35.30 -23.23
CA ALA A 483 70.03 -36.68 -22.88
C ALA A 483 70.27 -37.64 -24.06
N ARG A 484 69.86 -37.25 -25.27
CA ARG A 484 70.06 -38.05 -26.49
C ARG A 484 71.56 -38.21 -26.82
N LYS A 485 72.35 -37.14 -26.70
CA LYS A 485 73.80 -37.21 -26.91
C LYS A 485 74.47 -38.19 -25.94
N ARG A 486 74.02 -38.21 -24.68
CA ARG A 486 74.52 -39.18 -23.68
C ARG A 486 74.14 -40.62 -24.05
N ALA A 487 72.90 -40.86 -24.47
CA ALA A 487 72.43 -42.19 -24.86
C ALA A 487 73.09 -42.73 -26.15
N GLU A 488 73.35 -41.87 -27.14
CA GLU A 488 74.03 -42.26 -28.39
C GLU A 488 75.50 -42.64 -28.15
N GLU A 489 76.18 -41.97 -27.20
CA GLU A 489 77.53 -42.36 -26.78
C GLU A 489 77.54 -43.74 -26.10
N GLU A 490 76.50 -44.06 -25.31
CA GLU A 490 76.35 -45.34 -24.61
C GLU A 490 76.05 -46.48 -25.59
N ALA A 491 75.10 -46.30 -26.52
CA ALA A 491 74.73 -47.31 -27.51
C ALA A 491 75.90 -47.70 -28.45
N ARG A 492 76.75 -46.74 -28.81
CA ARG A 492 77.95 -47.02 -29.63
C ARG A 492 78.94 -47.93 -28.91
N ARG A 493 78.98 -47.91 -27.56
CA ARG A 493 79.81 -48.82 -26.76
C ARG A 493 79.24 -50.25 -26.77
N GLU A 494 77.92 -50.41 -26.80
CA GLU A 494 77.25 -51.73 -26.80
C GLU A 494 77.29 -52.43 -28.18
N GLU A 495 77.11 -51.70 -29.28
CA GLU A 495 77.12 -52.27 -30.64
C GLU A 495 78.48 -52.90 -31.00
N GLU A 496 79.58 -52.31 -30.50
CA GLU A 496 80.92 -52.85 -30.68
C GLU A 496 81.10 -54.21 -29.97
N GLU A 497 80.38 -54.46 -28.87
CA GLU A 497 80.36 -55.77 -28.21
C GLU A 497 79.52 -56.81 -28.98
N ALA A 498 78.39 -56.41 -29.56
CA ALA A 498 77.45 -57.31 -30.25
C ALA A 498 78.01 -57.88 -31.57
N ARG A 499 78.74 -57.07 -32.35
CA ARG A 499 79.33 -57.51 -33.63
C ARG A 499 80.30 -58.70 -33.47
N LYS A 500 80.85 -58.91 -32.27
CA LYS A 500 81.70 -60.08 -31.96
C LYS A 500 80.92 -61.40 -31.86
N ARG A 501 79.58 -61.39 -31.73
CA ARG A 501 78.75 -62.59 -31.51
C ARG A 501 78.10 -63.17 -32.78
N GLU A 502 77.86 -62.35 -33.81
CA GLU A 502 77.04 -62.73 -34.98
C GLU A 502 77.80 -63.54 -36.05
N GLU A 503 79.14 -63.48 -36.06
CA GLU A 503 79.98 -64.20 -37.02
C GLU A 503 79.91 -65.74 -36.86
N GLU A 504 79.39 -66.24 -35.74
CA GLU A 504 79.39 -67.65 -35.35
C GLU A 504 78.24 -68.48 -35.98
N GLN A 505 77.10 -67.87 -36.31
CA GLN A 505 75.86 -68.60 -36.67
C GLN A 505 75.70 -68.97 -38.16
N ARG A 506 76.34 -68.28 -39.11
CA ARG A 506 76.13 -68.50 -40.58
C ARG A 506 76.70 -69.82 -41.14
N ARG A 507 77.28 -70.70 -40.33
CA ARG A 507 77.98 -71.92 -40.78
C ARG A 507 77.13 -73.19 -40.92
N GLN A 508 75.88 -73.24 -40.44
CA GLN A 508 75.14 -74.51 -40.30
C GLN A 508 74.00 -74.73 -41.31
N GLU A 509 73.47 -73.70 -41.98
CA GLU A 509 72.21 -73.81 -42.74
C GLU A 509 72.36 -74.25 -44.21
N GLN A 510 73.58 -74.49 -44.71
CA GLN A 510 73.82 -74.80 -46.13
C GLN A 510 73.75 -76.29 -46.52
N GLU A 511 73.29 -77.22 -45.66
CA GLU A 511 73.60 -78.66 -45.82
C GLU A 511 72.49 -79.65 -46.25
N GLU A 512 71.18 -79.46 -46.03
CA GLU A 512 70.27 -80.65 -46.07
C GLU A 512 68.97 -80.58 -46.92
N GLU A 513 68.80 -79.65 -47.85
CA GLU A 513 67.56 -79.52 -48.66
C GLU A 513 67.52 -80.34 -49.99
N GLU A 514 68.54 -81.14 -50.34
CA GLU A 514 68.68 -81.70 -51.70
C GLU A 514 68.04 -83.09 -51.96
N GLU A 515 67.67 -83.87 -50.95
CA GLU A 515 67.02 -85.18 -51.12
C GLU A 515 65.64 -85.17 -50.43
N ALA A 516 64.51 -85.50 -51.00
CA ALA A 516 64.23 -86.14 -52.25
C ALA A 516 62.76 -85.88 -52.54
N ARG A 517 62.50 -84.78 -53.25
CA ARG A 517 61.31 -84.65 -54.09
C ARG A 517 61.42 -85.66 -55.23
N LYS A 518 60.86 -86.86 -55.10
CA LYS A 518 60.42 -87.73 -56.21
C LYS A 518 59.75 -88.97 -55.63
N ARG A 519 58.53 -89.27 -56.12
CA ARG A 519 57.69 -90.44 -55.77
C ARG A 519 56.89 -90.17 -54.49
N GLU A 520 55.58 -90.12 -54.44
CA GLU A 520 54.55 -90.68 -55.29
C GLU A 520 53.38 -89.68 -55.33
N GLU A 521 53.40 -88.83 -56.36
CA GLU A 521 52.17 -88.29 -56.94
C GLU A 521 51.55 -89.42 -57.77
N GLU A 522 50.62 -90.14 -57.18
CA GLU A 522 49.32 -90.51 -57.75
C GLU A 522 48.70 -91.61 -56.88
N GLU A 523 47.47 -91.35 -56.45
CA GLU A 523 46.52 -92.38 -56.04
C GLU A 523 46.75 -93.16 -54.74
N GLU A 524 46.89 -92.49 -53.61
CA GLU A 524 46.33 -93.00 -52.34
C GLU A 524 46.34 -91.84 -51.35
N GLU A 525 45.25 -91.32 -50.81
CA GLU A 525 44.11 -92.07 -50.39
C GLU A 525 42.98 -91.06 -50.19
N LYS A 526 42.01 -91.19 -51.09
CA LYS A 526 40.65 -90.68 -51.04
C LYS A 526 39.88 -91.25 -49.83
N ARG A 527 40.49 -91.30 -48.63
CA ARG A 527 39.88 -91.72 -47.35
C ARG A 527 40.21 -90.88 -46.13
N ARG A 528 41.15 -89.92 -46.21
CA ARG A 528 41.52 -89.09 -45.03
C ARG A 528 40.93 -87.67 -45.01
N ARG A 529 40.01 -87.37 -45.93
CA ARG A 529 39.41 -86.03 -46.11
C ARG A 529 38.12 -85.78 -45.33
N GLU A 530 37.57 -86.77 -44.61
CA GLU A 530 36.38 -86.55 -43.76
C GLU A 530 36.70 -86.41 -42.25
N GLU A 531 37.93 -86.66 -41.80
CA GLU A 531 38.26 -86.70 -40.35
C GLU A 531 39.20 -85.58 -39.86
N LYS A 532 39.92 -84.87 -40.74
CA LYS A 532 40.95 -83.87 -40.33
C LYS A 532 40.46 -82.41 -40.31
N GLU A 533 39.31 -82.12 -40.91
CA GLU A 533 38.75 -80.75 -40.95
C GLU A 533 37.92 -80.40 -39.70
N THR A 534 37.32 -81.38 -39.03
CA THR A 534 36.54 -81.16 -37.80
C THR A 534 37.40 -80.84 -36.58
N ARG A 535 38.70 -81.20 -36.59
CA ARG A 535 39.63 -80.91 -35.50
C ARG A 535 40.27 -79.52 -35.59
N LYS A 536 40.60 -79.04 -36.80
CA LYS A 536 41.21 -77.70 -36.99
C LYS A 536 40.22 -76.55 -36.78
N ARG A 537 38.94 -76.73 -37.12
CA ARG A 537 37.91 -75.70 -36.89
C ARG A 537 37.62 -75.46 -35.40
N LYS A 538 37.77 -76.48 -34.53
CA LYS A 538 37.54 -76.33 -33.07
C LYS A 538 38.70 -75.67 -32.31
N GLU A 539 39.95 -75.82 -32.76
CA GLU A 539 41.12 -75.19 -32.10
C GLU A 539 41.29 -73.71 -32.48
N GLU A 540 40.90 -73.29 -33.68
CA GLU A 540 41.00 -71.90 -34.11
C GLU A 540 39.89 -71.01 -33.51
N GLU A 541 38.68 -71.56 -33.34
CA GLU A 541 37.54 -70.88 -32.71
C GLU A 541 37.77 -70.61 -31.21
N GLN A 542 38.30 -71.59 -30.47
CA GLN A 542 38.62 -71.43 -29.03
C GLN A 542 39.74 -70.42 -28.76
N ARG A 543 40.68 -70.23 -29.69
CA ARG A 543 41.79 -69.28 -29.52
C ARG A 543 41.35 -67.83 -29.78
N ARG A 544 40.42 -67.62 -30.71
CA ARG A 544 39.81 -66.30 -30.97
C ARG A 544 38.87 -65.89 -29.84
N GLU A 545 38.05 -66.80 -29.29
CA GLU A 545 37.17 -66.51 -28.15
C GLU A 545 37.96 -66.11 -26.88
N LYS A 546 39.08 -66.78 -26.58
CA LYS A 546 39.91 -66.45 -25.41
C LYS A 546 40.64 -65.11 -25.50
N GLU A 547 41.03 -64.69 -26.71
CA GLU A 547 41.68 -63.39 -26.89
C GLU A 547 40.65 -62.24 -26.89
N GLU A 548 39.46 -62.47 -27.44
CA GLU A 548 38.39 -61.47 -27.44
C GLU A 548 37.79 -61.26 -26.05
N THR A 549 37.63 -62.33 -25.25
CA THR A 549 37.21 -62.24 -23.85
C THR A 549 38.22 -61.48 -23.00
N ARG A 550 39.52 -61.75 -23.14
CA ARG A 550 40.56 -61.02 -22.40
C ARG A 550 40.58 -59.52 -22.71
N LYS A 551 40.44 -59.12 -23.99
CA LYS A 551 40.37 -57.70 -24.38
C LYS A 551 39.09 -57.02 -23.89
N ARG A 552 37.96 -57.74 -23.87
CA ARG A 552 36.69 -57.22 -23.32
C ARG A 552 36.76 -57.03 -21.81
N GLU A 553 37.35 -57.98 -21.08
CA GLU A 553 37.54 -57.88 -19.63
C GLU A 553 38.50 -56.73 -19.25
N GLU A 554 39.57 -56.50 -20.01
CA GLU A 554 40.52 -55.40 -19.75
C GLU A 554 39.90 -54.02 -20.01
N VAL A 555 39.11 -53.88 -21.08
CA VAL A 555 38.38 -52.63 -21.38
C VAL A 555 37.25 -52.40 -20.37
N GLU A 556 36.55 -53.45 -19.94
CA GLU A 556 35.50 -53.34 -18.92
C GLU A 556 36.08 -52.99 -17.53
N ALA A 557 37.23 -53.56 -17.17
CA ALA A 557 37.95 -53.22 -15.95
C ALA A 557 38.36 -51.73 -15.94
N ARG A 558 38.98 -51.24 -17.03
CA ARG A 558 39.40 -49.84 -17.15
C ARG A 558 38.22 -48.87 -17.15
N ARG A 559 37.09 -49.25 -17.76
CA ARG A 559 35.85 -48.44 -17.73
C ARG A 559 35.25 -48.37 -16.32
N LYS A 560 35.29 -49.47 -15.56
CA LYS A 560 34.82 -49.50 -14.17
C LYS A 560 35.69 -48.64 -13.26
N GLU A 561 37.00 -48.61 -13.51
CA GLU A 561 37.96 -47.78 -12.76
C GLU A 561 37.76 -46.27 -13.04
N GLU A 562 37.59 -45.88 -14.32
CA GLU A 562 37.33 -44.49 -14.69
C GLU A 562 35.95 -44.00 -14.22
N GLU A 563 34.94 -44.88 -14.25
CA GLU A 563 33.60 -44.57 -13.74
C GLU A 563 33.58 -44.47 -12.20
N ALA A 564 34.39 -45.28 -11.50
CA ALA A 564 34.57 -45.16 -10.05
C ALA A 564 35.28 -43.84 -9.67
N ALA A 565 36.36 -43.47 -10.38
CA ALA A 565 37.08 -42.23 -10.13
C ALA A 565 36.21 -40.98 -10.36
N ARG A 566 35.40 -40.96 -11.44
CA ARG A 566 34.45 -39.85 -11.69
C ARG A 566 33.37 -39.74 -10.62
N ARG A 567 32.87 -40.88 -10.11
CA ARG A 567 31.88 -40.87 -9.01
C ARG A 567 32.47 -40.34 -7.71
N GLU A 568 33.74 -40.63 -7.45
CA GLU A 568 34.45 -40.14 -6.27
C GLU A 568 34.70 -38.63 -6.36
N GLU A 569 35.07 -38.12 -7.54
CA GLU A 569 35.23 -36.68 -7.81
C GLU A 569 33.89 -35.92 -7.71
N ASP A 570 32.82 -36.46 -8.30
CA ASP A 570 31.48 -35.87 -8.21
C ASP A 570 30.92 -35.90 -6.77
N GLU A 571 31.19 -36.96 -5.99
CA GLU A 571 30.84 -36.99 -4.56
C GLU A 571 31.65 -35.98 -3.74
N ALA A 572 32.95 -35.86 -3.98
CA ALA A 572 33.79 -34.87 -3.30
C ALA A 572 33.30 -33.44 -3.58
N ARG A 573 33.01 -33.12 -4.85
CA ARG A 573 32.50 -31.81 -5.26
C ARG A 573 31.11 -31.51 -4.70
N LYS A 574 30.25 -32.52 -4.56
CA LYS A 574 28.95 -32.38 -3.87
C LYS A 574 29.10 -32.11 -2.38
N ARG A 575 30.04 -32.77 -1.70
CA ARG A 575 30.30 -32.53 -0.27
C ARG A 575 30.84 -31.12 -0.03
N GLU A 576 31.78 -30.64 -0.85
CA GLU A 576 32.28 -29.27 -0.80
C GLU A 576 31.17 -28.24 -1.08
N GLY A 577 30.32 -28.50 -2.09
CA GLY A 577 29.18 -27.65 -2.40
C GLY A 577 28.11 -27.61 -1.29
N GLU A 578 27.83 -28.74 -0.63
CA GLU A 578 26.92 -28.79 0.51
C GLU A 578 27.48 -28.09 1.74
N GLU A 579 28.78 -28.20 2.00
CA GLU A 579 29.44 -27.55 3.14
C GLU A 579 29.52 -26.03 2.95
N ALA A 580 29.86 -25.56 1.75
CA ALA A 580 29.81 -24.14 1.40
C ALA A 580 28.38 -23.57 1.47
N ARG A 581 27.37 -24.35 1.05
CA ARG A 581 25.97 -23.95 1.14
C ARG A 581 25.50 -23.87 2.60
N ARG A 582 25.90 -24.81 3.46
CA ARG A 582 25.59 -24.78 4.90
C ARG A 582 26.22 -23.56 5.59
N GLN A 583 27.47 -23.23 5.28
CA GLN A 583 28.12 -22.04 5.80
C GLN A 583 27.43 -20.75 5.35
N ALA A 584 27.08 -20.64 4.06
CA ALA A 584 26.33 -19.50 3.54
C ALA A 584 24.94 -19.35 4.18
N GLU A 585 24.24 -20.46 4.42
CA GLU A 585 22.91 -20.46 5.07
C GLU A 585 23.02 -20.08 6.56
N GLU A 586 24.07 -20.52 7.27
CA GLU A 586 24.31 -20.16 8.66
C GLU A 586 24.70 -18.68 8.82
N ASP A 587 25.54 -18.15 7.93
CA ASP A 587 25.89 -16.73 7.89
C ASP A 587 24.69 -15.84 7.53
N ALA A 588 23.84 -16.28 6.60
CA ALA A 588 22.60 -15.58 6.26
C ALA A 588 21.64 -15.54 7.46
N ARG A 589 21.41 -16.68 8.14
CA ARG A 589 20.60 -16.74 9.36
C ARG A 589 21.14 -15.86 10.48
N ARG A 590 22.47 -15.81 10.63
CA ARG A 590 23.10 -14.96 11.65
C ARG A 590 22.90 -13.47 11.36
N ARG A 591 22.99 -13.05 10.09
CA ARG A 591 22.71 -11.66 9.67
C ARG A 591 21.26 -11.30 9.87
N GLU A 592 20.33 -12.18 9.52
CA GLU A 592 18.89 -11.97 9.75
C GLU A 592 18.56 -11.86 11.25
N GLN A 593 19.15 -12.71 12.09
CA GLN A 593 18.97 -12.63 13.55
C GLN A 593 19.55 -11.34 14.14
N GLU A 594 20.70 -10.88 13.66
CA GLU A 594 21.30 -9.63 14.11
C GLU A 594 20.48 -8.41 13.66
N GLU A 595 19.96 -8.41 12.44
CA GLU A 595 19.10 -7.36 11.92
C GLU A 595 17.74 -7.33 12.66
N ALA A 596 17.13 -8.49 12.90
CA ALA A 596 15.91 -8.60 13.69
C ALA A 596 16.12 -8.09 15.12
N ARG A 597 17.25 -8.41 15.75
CA ARG A 597 17.59 -7.93 17.09
C ARG A 597 17.77 -6.41 17.11
N ARG A 598 18.42 -5.82 16.10
CA ARG A 598 18.56 -4.35 15.95
C ARG A 598 17.20 -3.67 15.76
N LYS A 599 16.28 -4.26 14.99
CA LYS A 599 14.92 -3.74 14.80
C LYS A 599 14.13 -3.72 16.12
N VAL A 600 14.22 -4.79 16.90
CA VAL A 600 13.58 -4.86 18.23
C VAL A 600 14.16 -3.83 19.20
N GLU A 601 15.49 -3.67 19.22
CA GLU A 601 16.16 -2.69 20.09
C GLU A 601 15.81 -1.24 19.71
N GLN A 602 15.75 -0.93 18.41
CA GLN A 602 15.30 0.37 17.91
C GLN A 602 13.83 0.64 18.22
N GLU A 603 12.97 -0.37 18.13
CA GLU A 603 11.55 -0.23 18.46
C GLU A 603 11.35 0.00 19.97
N GLU A 604 12.12 -0.70 20.82
CA GLU A 604 12.08 -0.50 22.26
C GLU A 604 12.58 0.90 22.65
N GLU A 605 13.64 1.40 22.00
CA GLU A 605 14.12 2.76 22.21
C GLU A 605 13.08 3.80 21.74
N ARG A 606 12.42 3.58 20.60
CA ARG A 606 11.34 4.44 20.11
C ARG A 606 10.18 4.48 21.10
N ARG A 607 9.74 3.33 21.62
CA ARG A 607 8.68 3.25 22.63
C ARG A 607 9.04 3.98 23.92
N ARG A 608 10.32 3.93 24.35
CA ARG A 608 10.80 4.69 25.52
C ARG A 608 10.77 6.20 25.28
N ARG A 609 11.16 6.67 24.08
CA ARG A 609 11.08 8.10 23.72
C ARG A 609 9.64 8.58 23.64
N GLU A 610 8.76 7.82 22.99
CA GLU A 610 7.32 8.15 22.91
C GLU A 610 6.66 8.18 24.31
N ALA A 611 7.04 7.28 25.22
CA ALA A 611 6.55 7.29 26.60
C ALA A 611 7.03 8.54 27.36
N ALA A 612 8.30 8.91 27.23
CA ALA A 612 8.86 10.12 27.85
C ALA A 612 8.20 11.41 27.30
N GLU A 613 7.95 11.48 25.99
CA GLU A 613 7.24 12.62 25.39
C GLU A 613 5.80 12.73 25.89
N ARG A 614 5.10 11.60 26.08
CA ARG A 614 3.74 11.60 26.65
C ARG A 614 3.73 12.06 28.11
N GLU A 615 4.70 11.64 28.92
CA GLU A 615 4.84 12.13 30.30
C GLU A 615 5.13 13.63 30.34
N GLU A 616 5.97 14.14 29.45
CA GLU A 616 6.26 15.58 29.35
C GLU A 616 5.02 16.38 28.89
N GLU A 617 4.25 15.87 27.93
CA GLU A 617 3.02 16.51 27.47
C GLU A 617 1.94 16.51 28.56
N GLU A 618 1.82 15.42 29.33
CA GLU A 618 0.89 15.34 30.45
C GLU A 618 1.29 16.29 31.58
N ALA A 619 2.58 16.42 31.89
CA ALA A 619 3.09 17.39 32.86
C ALA A 619 2.76 18.84 32.43
N LYS A 620 2.96 19.19 31.15
CA LYS A 620 2.61 20.51 30.60
C LYS A 620 1.10 20.78 30.68
N ARG A 621 0.26 19.78 30.43
CA ARG A 621 -1.20 19.91 30.56
C ARG A 621 -1.62 20.14 32.02
N GLN A 622 -1.04 19.40 32.96
CA GLN A 622 -1.32 19.60 34.38
C GLN A 622 -0.87 20.98 34.88
N GLU A 623 0.26 21.49 34.37
CA GLU A 623 0.72 22.85 34.68
C GLU A 623 -0.24 23.92 34.11
N GLN A 624 -0.69 23.78 32.87
CA GLN A 624 -1.68 24.67 32.25
C GLN A 624 -3.02 24.66 33.01
N GLU A 625 -3.49 23.49 33.44
CA GLU A 625 -4.71 23.37 34.25
C GLU A 625 -4.57 24.03 35.63
N ARG A 626 -3.39 23.95 36.26
CA ARG A 626 -3.09 24.66 37.52
C ARG A 626 -3.10 26.17 37.32
N GLU A 627 -2.47 26.68 36.27
CA GLU A 627 -2.50 28.11 35.95
C GLU A 627 -3.91 28.62 35.64
N GLU A 628 -4.72 27.85 34.90
CA GLU A 628 -6.12 28.21 34.66
C GLU A 628 -6.93 28.24 35.96
N MET A 629 -6.73 27.27 36.86
CA MET A 629 -7.41 27.25 38.15
C MET A 629 -7.00 28.43 39.04
N GLU A 630 -5.73 28.82 39.02
CA GLU A 630 -5.24 29.99 39.75
C GLU A 630 -5.85 31.29 39.21
N LYS A 631 -5.89 31.46 37.89
CA LYS A 631 -6.56 32.61 37.24
C LYS A 631 -8.06 32.66 37.57
N ARG A 632 -8.74 31.52 37.66
CA ARG A 632 -10.15 31.45 38.10
C ARG A 632 -10.30 31.87 39.55
N ARG A 633 -9.44 31.39 40.46
CA ARG A 633 -9.45 31.78 41.87
C ARG A 633 -9.20 33.28 42.07
N GLU A 634 -8.26 33.86 41.32
CA GLU A 634 -8.02 35.30 41.35
C GLU A 634 -9.24 36.08 40.86
N LYS A 635 -9.88 35.61 39.78
CA LYS A 635 -11.11 36.24 39.25
C LYS A 635 -12.25 36.19 40.26
N ASP A 636 -12.48 35.03 40.89
CA ASP A 636 -13.52 34.86 41.91
C ASP A 636 -13.24 35.73 43.14
N THR A 637 -11.97 35.90 43.51
CA THR A 637 -11.55 36.78 44.62
C THR A 637 -11.84 38.25 44.30
N ARG A 638 -11.47 38.71 43.09
CA ARG A 638 -11.78 40.07 42.63
C ARG A 638 -13.28 40.34 42.52
N GLU A 639 -14.07 39.33 42.13
CA GLU A 639 -15.52 39.44 42.06
C GLU A 639 -16.15 39.56 43.46
N ARG A 640 -15.67 38.78 44.44
CA ARG A 640 -16.07 38.93 45.84
C ARG A 640 -15.69 40.28 46.42
N GLU A 641 -14.49 40.79 46.13
CA GLU A 641 -14.08 42.13 46.57
C GLU A 641 -14.99 43.22 46.01
N ARG A 642 -15.37 43.12 44.72
CA ARG A 642 -16.34 44.04 44.11
C ARG A 642 -17.71 43.96 44.77
N GLN A 643 -18.22 42.76 45.06
CA GLN A 643 -19.50 42.58 45.75
C GLN A 643 -19.48 43.18 47.16
N VAL A 644 -18.36 43.06 47.88
CA VAL A 644 -18.19 43.67 49.20
C VAL A 644 -18.12 45.20 49.10
N GLU A 645 -17.43 45.75 48.10
CA GLU A 645 -17.39 47.21 47.89
C GLU A 645 -18.77 47.77 47.52
N GLU A 646 -19.51 47.06 46.67
CA GLU A 646 -20.87 47.42 46.27
C GLU A 646 -21.86 47.34 47.44
N ALA A 647 -21.77 46.30 48.27
CA ALA A 647 -22.55 46.19 49.50
C ALA A 647 -22.25 47.34 50.49
N LYS A 648 -20.99 47.74 50.64
CA LYS A 648 -20.62 48.91 51.47
C LYS A 648 -21.17 50.22 50.92
N ARG A 649 -21.23 50.40 49.60
CA ARG A 649 -21.86 51.56 48.98
C ARG A 649 -23.36 51.58 49.24
N GLN A 650 -24.03 50.43 49.10
CA GLN A 650 -25.45 50.30 49.40
C GLN A 650 -25.76 50.58 50.88
N GLU A 651 -24.94 50.09 51.81
CA GLU A 651 -25.06 50.42 53.24
C GLU A 651 -24.85 51.92 53.51
N GLN A 652 -23.91 52.57 52.82
CA GLN A 652 -23.72 54.03 52.93
C GLN A 652 -24.92 54.81 52.37
N GLU A 653 -25.45 54.40 51.22
CA GLU A 653 -26.64 55.01 50.63
C GLU A 653 -27.88 54.81 51.52
N GLU A 654 -28.07 53.63 52.12
CA GLU A 654 -29.12 53.38 53.10
C GLU A 654 -28.93 54.20 54.38
N ALA A 655 -27.70 54.36 54.87
CA ALA A 655 -27.41 55.19 56.03
C ALA A 655 -27.71 56.67 55.77
N GLU A 656 -27.32 57.21 54.61
CA GLU A 656 -27.66 58.58 54.19
C GLU A 656 -29.19 58.75 54.01
N ALA A 657 -29.87 57.76 53.42
CA ALA A 657 -31.33 57.78 53.28
C ALA A 657 -32.05 57.75 54.63
N THR A 658 -31.51 57.01 55.60
CA THR A 658 -32.05 56.95 56.97
C THR A 658 -31.81 58.25 57.73
N GLU A 659 -30.66 58.91 57.52
CA GLU A 659 -30.37 60.22 58.10
C GLU A 659 -31.29 61.32 57.53
N LEU A 660 -31.64 61.23 56.24
CA LEU A 660 -32.67 62.06 55.58
C LEU A 660 -34.09 61.77 56.12
N ASP A 661 -34.45 60.52 56.42
CA ASP A 661 -35.74 60.18 57.03
C ASP A 661 -35.85 60.66 58.50
N MET A 662 -34.78 60.53 59.29
CA MET A 662 -34.75 61.04 60.67
C MET A 662 -34.83 62.57 60.76
N SER A 663 -34.29 63.28 59.77
CA SER A 663 -34.47 64.74 59.61
C SER A 663 -35.93 65.12 59.32
N SER A 664 -36.69 64.25 58.63
CA SER A 664 -38.09 64.50 58.27
C SER A 664 -39.10 64.19 59.39
N ARG A 665 -38.74 63.32 60.35
CA ARG A 665 -39.62 62.88 61.46
C ARG A 665 -39.60 63.77 62.71
N ALA A 666 -38.76 64.80 62.75
CA ALA A 666 -38.72 65.78 63.85
C ALA A 666 -39.77 66.90 63.72
N LYS A 667 -41.03 66.57 63.40
CA LYS A 667 -42.18 67.52 63.46
C LYS A 667 -43.49 66.75 63.59
N CYS A 668 -43.87 66.42 64.83
CA CYS A 668 -45.18 66.66 65.43
C CYS A 668 -45.43 65.76 66.67
N PRO A 669 -46.00 66.29 67.76
CA PRO A 669 -46.02 65.62 69.06
C PRO A 669 -47.25 64.75 69.29
N ALA A 670 -47.04 63.76 70.16
CA ALA A 670 -47.96 62.76 70.63
C ALA A 670 -49.16 63.30 71.43
N LEU A 671 -50.27 62.56 71.44
CA LEU A 671 -51.18 62.40 72.59
C LEU A 671 -51.90 61.04 72.54
N ILE A 672 -52.12 60.48 73.73
CA ILE A 672 -52.34 59.08 74.12
C ILE A 672 -53.86 58.87 74.51
N PRO A 673 -54.31 57.76 75.14
CA PRO A 673 -55.06 56.60 74.60
C PRO A 673 -56.47 56.36 75.23
N THR A 674 -57.15 55.27 74.84
CA THR A 674 -57.97 54.31 75.66
C THR A 674 -58.75 53.39 74.70
N SER A 675 -59.14 52.13 74.92
CA SER A 675 -58.95 51.04 75.90
C SER A 675 -59.70 49.81 75.31
N ALA A 676 -59.27 48.56 75.52
CA ALA A 676 -60.13 47.38 75.76
C ALA A 676 -59.32 46.07 75.65
N GLN A 677 -59.85 45.03 76.30
CA GLN A 677 -59.19 43.85 76.86
C GLN A 677 -59.48 42.55 76.02
N PRO A 678 -59.08 41.32 76.44
CA PRO A 678 -58.50 40.23 75.61
C PRO A 678 -59.51 39.06 75.35
N PRO A 679 -59.21 37.79 74.88
CA PRO A 679 -58.18 36.81 75.32
C PRO A 679 -57.53 35.89 74.23
N THR A 680 -56.63 35.02 74.72
CA THR A 680 -55.80 33.87 74.25
C THR A 680 -56.49 32.70 73.50
N PRO A 681 -55.86 31.50 73.21
CA PRO A 681 -54.58 31.09 72.57
C PRO A 681 -54.71 29.88 71.56
N SER A 682 -53.60 29.22 71.17
CA SER A 682 -53.46 27.85 70.57
C SER A 682 -53.52 27.78 69.03
N ALA A 683 -52.75 26.99 68.25
CA ALA A 683 -52.08 25.71 68.49
C ALA A 683 -50.93 25.42 67.49
N MET A 684 -49.91 24.67 67.95
CA MET A 684 -49.02 23.77 67.20
C MET A 684 -49.76 22.44 66.87
N PRO A 685 -49.33 21.52 65.95
CA PRO A 685 -48.11 20.67 66.06
C PRO A 685 -47.41 20.26 64.73
N ILE A 686 -46.07 20.06 64.70
CA ILE A 686 -45.23 18.83 64.87
C ILE A 686 -45.41 17.71 63.83
N ALA A 687 -44.32 17.37 63.11
CA ALA A 687 -43.70 16.03 62.92
C ALA A 687 -42.59 16.15 61.83
N CYS A 688 -41.28 15.95 62.06
CA CYS A 688 -40.49 14.74 62.39
C CYS A 688 -40.66 13.54 61.44
N SER A 689 -39.64 13.24 60.61
CA SER A 689 -38.68 12.11 60.77
C SER A 689 -37.83 11.96 59.49
N SER A 690 -36.50 11.81 59.60
CA SER A 690 -35.72 10.55 59.41
C SER A 690 -35.60 10.11 57.94
N SER A 691 -34.54 9.49 57.39
CA SER A 691 -33.22 9.02 57.82
C SER A 691 -32.54 8.38 56.59
N GLN A 692 -31.20 8.31 56.58
CA GLN A 692 -30.32 7.39 55.83
C GLN A 692 -30.20 7.56 54.30
N MET A 693 -28.99 7.90 53.81
CA MET A 693 -27.90 6.98 53.41
C MET A 693 -28.24 6.05 52.24
N LYS A 694 -27.89 6.47 51.01
CA LYS A 694 -26.81 5.89 50.20
C LYS A 694 -26.45 6.83 49.06
#